data_AF-A0A319EHP9-F1
#
_entry.id   AF-A0A319EHP9-F1
#
_cell.length_a   1.000
_cell.length_b   1.000
_cell.length_c   1.000
_cell.angle_alpha   90.00
_cell.angle_beta   90.00
_cell.angle_gamma   90.00
#
_symmetry.space_group_name_H-M   'P 1'
#
loop_
_entity.id
_entity.type
_entity.pdbx_description
1 polymer ?
#
loop_
_entity_poly.entity_id
_entity_poly.type
_entity_poly.pdbx_seq_one_letter_code
_entity_poly.pdbx_strand_id
1 'polypeptide(L)'
;MRYLWLSLLCNAVFGFPSLANRDQSPVIDLDYARYQGNRLAGGVDEFLGMRYASSPLGDLRFRAPQDPPSNNTLQSATEYGPICIGVDQAESAGEVSEDCLFINVFKPSTATSQSKLPVWLFIQGGGYAENSNANYNGTQVIQNSGDGLVFVTFNYRVGALGFLASEKVRQNGDLNAGLLDQRKALNWVKQHIEQFGGDPDHIVIHGVSAGAGSVAYHLAAYGGKDEDLFIGAIVESSFWPTQRAVAEMEFQFDRIANETGCSDAADALECLRGQDIATFQKGNTASPFPGGSSSPLPDWYWLPVTDGTLVPEELYRAFDRGNFIKVPVMVGDDTNEGSNFAYNATSSADVSRFFKNNYPNLSTQQLEAINEAYPRGKLLPRHAAYFGASSAAYGDATFTCPGNHVASSAAKYSPNAVWNYRVNIIDQSNIAGGIGVPHTFELPAIFGAGSTGTLSSGSSYLTYNAGIIPVTMHYFISFAQTLNPNTYRYTAAPEWKNWGNGERLRLQTNDTAMEVIPETSFELCALWRELSETMEVYKMSVHDLTTKQWIGSLMEPGKILLWAFKSYVKVNVETVLRGQIFAPLLHPSRLRDEAFGRFWVAFSTNRESDAPPPLPIQTPGEIQGSSDLIPPILSHASGIVLDVGPGTGTQMPLLRSPAIRTIYGAEPCHGLHAELHARAISEGLTDKYHILPCGVEASDLIPALQKQSLLDTSNADPTAVLKNLENTGDGVFDTILCVRVLCSVPDMQRTIRDLYTLLRPGGKLLVVEHVVNPWRTRKGSIIARGFQAFYGLMGWSLYMGSCCLNRDTATALKVAAERDGGWESFELERWFQSTPMPYIAGVLVKKGGK
;
A
#
# COMPACT_ATOMS: atom_id res chain seq x y z
N MET A 1 53.08 26.09 82.94
CA MET A 1 52.10 27.20 83.09
C MET A 1 51.41 27.37 81.73
N ARG A 2 50.06 27.40 81.62
CA ARG A 2 49.18 28.60 81.78
C ARG A 2 49.68 29.77 80.92
N TYR A 3 48.97 30.31 79.91
CA TYR A 3 47.62 30.09 79.32
C TYR A 3 47.70 30.31 77.78
N LEU A 4 46.72 30.64 76.89
CA LEU A 4 45.25 30.88 76.73
C LEU A 4 45.02 30.96 75.16
N TRP A 5 43.90 30.83 74.43
CA TRP A 5 42.51 30.27 74.53
C TRP A 5 41.91 30.16 73.10
N LEU A 6 40.96 29.22 72.85
CA LEU A 6 40.01 29.18 71.70
C LEU A 6 40.63 29.10 70.26
N SER A 7 39.94 28.72 69.17
CA SER A 7 38.52 28.35 68.92
C SER A 7 38.35 27.24 67.83
N LEU A 8 37.11 26.78 67.67
CA LEU A 8 36.57 25.68 66.84
C LEU A 8 36.93 25.63 65.33
N LEU A 9 36.99 24.39 64.83
CA LEU A 9 36.47 23.85 63.54
C LEU A 9 36.62 24.68 62.24
N CYS A 10 37.45 24.19 61.31
CA CYS A 10 37.07 24.02 59.89
C CYS A 10 38.03 23.07 59.14
N ASN A 11 37.55 22.42 58.06
CA ASN A 11 38.31 21.65 57.04
C ASN A 11 39.08 20.38 57.51
N ALA A 12 39.17 19.30 56.72
CA ALA A 12 38.39 18.90 55.54
C ALA A 12 38.46 17.37 55.38
N VAL A 13 37.38 16.73 54.91
CA VAL A 13 37.39 15.30 54.53
C VAL A 13 37.79 15.20 53.05
N PHE A 14 39.06 14.90 52.78
CA PHE A 14 39.52 14.53 51.46
C PHE A 14 39.15 13.07 51.16
N GLY A 15 37.90 12.86 50.73
CA GLY A 15 37.56 11.66 49.97
C GLY A 15 38.27 11.70 48.63
N PHE A 16 39.16 10.75 48.36
CA PHE A 16 39.73 10.59 47.02
C PHE A 16 38.58 10.24 46.06
N PRO A 17 38.44 10.92 44.90
CA PRO A 17 37.50 10.48 43.88
C PRO A 17 37.91 9.10 43.40
N SER A 18 36.98 8.15 43.41
CA SER A 18 37.20 6.84 42.79
C SER A 18 37.51 7.05 41.31
N LEU A 19 38.65 6.53 40.84
CA LEU A 19 38.94 6.44 39.42
C LEU A 19 37.80 5.68 38.75
N ALA A 20 37.03 6.37 37.89
CA ALA A 20 35.95 5.76 37.15
C ALA A 20 36.51 4.62 36.28
N ASN A 21 35.92 3.43 36.38
CA ASN A 21 36.48 2.22 35.80
C ASN A 21 36.48 2.30 34.27
N ARG A 22 37.64 2.62 33.67
CA ARG A 22 37.80 2.80 32.21
C ARG A 22 37.93 1.49 31.44
N ASP A 23 38.17 0.38 32.14
CA ASP A 23 38.66 -0.87 31.54
C ASP A 23 37.57 -1.95 31.36
N GLN A 24 36.29 -1.56 31.29
CA GLN A 24 35.18 -2.48 30.99
C GLN A 24 34.32 -1.96 29.84
N SER A 25 34.29 -2.75 28.75
CA SER A 25 33.36 -2.57 27.64
C SER A 25 31.91 -2.66 28.15
N PRO A 26 30.99 -1.83 27.63
CA PRO A 26 29.60 -1.83 28.08
C PRO A 26 28.88 -3.10 27.59
N VAL A 27 27.98 -3.62 28.42
CA VAL A 27 27.16 -4.81 28.11
C VAL A 27 25.69 -4.48 28.34
N ILE A 28 24.84 -4.92 27.41
CA ILE A 28 23.39 -4.78 27.45
C ILE A 28 22.75 -6.18 27.41
N ASP A 29 21.65 -6.35 28.14
CA ASP A 29 20.87 -7.59 28.22
C ASP A 29 19.45 -7.32 27.68
N LEU A 30 19.01 -8.13 26.72
CA LEU A 30 17.75 -7.95 25.97
C LEU A 30 16.80 -9.15 26.13
N ASP A 31 16.98 -9.95 27.19
CA ASP A 31 16.30 -11.23 27.46
C ASP A 31 16.62 -12.36 26.45
N TYR A 32 16.57 -12.11 25.14
CA TYR A 32 16.91 -13.09 24.10
C TYR A 32 18.42 -13.20 23.89
N ALA A 33 19.18 -12.13 24.09
CA ALA A 33 20.63 -12.10 23.88
C ALA A 33 21.29 -11.01 24.75
N ARG A 34 22.60 -11.18 24.97
CA ARG A 34 23.46 -10.20 25.66
C ARG A 34 24.54 -9.72 24.71
N TYR A 35 24.74 -8.41 24.62
CA TYR A 35 25.62 -7.78 23.64
C TYR A 35 26.72 -6.96 24.33
N GLN A 36 27.98 -7.15 23.93
CA GLN A 36 29.14 -6.37 24.39
C GLN A 36 29.53 -5.34 23.32
N GLY A 37 29.32 -4.06 23.61
CA GLY A 37 29.62 -2.94 22.70
C GLY A 37 31.01 -2.34 22.89
N ASN A 38 31.33 -1.29 22.14
CA ASN A 38 32.52 -0.45 22.37
C ASN A 38 32.16 0.77 23.25
N ARG A 39 33.16 1.33 23.93
CA ARG A 39 33.08 2.65 24.59
C ARG A 39 34.05 3.62 23.93
N LEU A 40 33.52 4.64 23.28
CA LEU A 40 34.29 5.63 22.56
C LEU A 40 34.85 6.70 23.51
N ALA A 41 36.03 7.23 23.17
CA ALA A 41 36.68 8.30 23.93
C ALA A 41 35.83 9.60 24.01
N GLY A 42 34.84 9.73 23.13
CA GLY A 42 33.89 10.84 23.09
C GLY A 42 32.68 10.74 24.03
N GLY A 43 32.64 9.76 24.95
CA GLY A 43 31.53 9.63 25.90
C GLY A 43 30.28 8.93 25.35
N VAL A 44 30.42 8.18 24.26
CA VAL A 44 29.37 7.41 23.60
C VAL A 44 29.70 5.92 23.69
N ASP A 45 28.72 5.09 24.04
CA ASP A 45 28.76 3.64 23.88
C ASP A 45 28.07 3.27 22.56
N GLU A 46 28.67 2.38 21.79
CA GLU A 46 28.12 1.88 20.52
C GLU A 46 27.94 0.36 20.57
N PHE A 47 26.84 -0.12 20.00
CA PHE A 47 26.48 -1.52 19.88
C PHE A 47 26.09 -1.77 18.43
N LEU A 48 26.97 -2.43 17.69
CA LEU A 48 26.90 -2.62 16.24
C LEU A 48 26.56 -4.09 15.91
N GLY A 49 25.90 -4.37 14.79
CA GLY A 49 25.69 -5.74 14.33
C GLY A 49 24.75 -6.60 15.21
N MET A 50 23.87 -5.99 16.01
CA MET A 50 22.88 -6.73 16.80
C MET A 50 21.76 -7.24 15.89
N ARG A 51 21.17 -8.40 16.19
CA ARG A 51 20.11 -8.99 15.34
C ARG A 51 18.74 -8.61 15.85
N TYR A 52 17.93 -7.95 15.01
CA TYR A 52 16.52 -7.66 15.31
C TYR A 52 15.56 -8.72 14.74
N ALA A 53 16.06 -9.62 13.89
CA ALA A 53 15.32 -10.71 13.26
C ALA A 53 16.22 -11.94 13.06
N SER A 54 15.60 -13.08 12.75
CA SER A 54 16.31 -14.26 12.21
C SER A 54 16.85 -14.00 10.79
N SER A 55 17.98 -14.59 10.46
CA SER A 55 18.60 -14.55 9.13
C SER A 55 17.61 -15.00 8.03
N PRO A 56 17.32 -14.19 6.99
CA PRO A 56 16.24 -14.45 6.03
C PRO A 56 16.65 -15.46 4.93
N LEU A 57 17.35 -16.52 5.31
CA LEU A 57 17.98 -17.51 4.43
C LEU A 57 17.05 -18.71 4.14
N GLY A 58 17.27 -19.37 2.99
CA GLY A 58 16.57 -20.60 2.62
C GLY A 58 15.05 -20.40 2.56
N ASP A 59 14.29 -21.14 3.38
CA ASP A 59 12.83 -20.99 3.42
C ASP A 59 12.37 -19.59 3.90
N LEU A 60 13.17 -18.88 4.71
CA LEU A 60 12.85 -17.52 5.14
C LEU A 60 13.05 -16.47 4.02
N ARG A 61 13.66 -16.85 2.89
CA ARG A 61 13.72 -16.00 1.69
C ARG A 61 12.29 -15.76 1.18
N PHE A 62 11.98 -14.50 0.86
CA PHE A 62 10.64 -14.02 0.49
C PHE A 62 9.54 -14.25 1.56
N ARG A 63 9.91 -14.36 2.84
CA ARG A 63 8.97 -14.34 3.99
C ARG A 63 9.19 -13.11 4.88
N ALA A 64 8.19 -12.79 5.68
CA ALA A 64 8.26 -11.80 6.76
C ALA A 64 9.38 -12.16 7.78
N PRO A 65 10.03 -11.15 8.39
CA PRO A 65 11.09 -11.38 9.37
C PRO A 65 10.57 -12.04 10.66
N GLN A 66 11.13 -13.19 10.98
CA GLN A 66 10.87 -13.89 12.25
C GLN A 66 11.75 -13.33 13.38
N ASP A 67 11.39 -13.62 14.64
CA ASP A 67 12.16 -13.20 15.82
C ASP A 67 13.64 -13.64 15.75
N PRO A 68 14.57 -12.86 16.33
CA PRO A 68 15.97 -13.26 16.40
C PRO A 68 16.14 -14.47 17.34
N PRO A 69 17.03 -15.43 17.02
CA PRO A 69 17.20 -16.62 17.84
C PRO A 69 17.82 -16.27 19.20
N SER A 70 17.25 -16.82 20.27
CA SER A 70 17.77 -16.61 21.63
C SER A 70 19.15 -17.24 21.81
N ASN A 71 20.12 -16.48 22.31
CA ASN A 71 21.49 -16.94 22.57
C ASN A 71 22.01 -16.46 23.93
N ASN A 72 22.11 -17.40 24.87
CA ASN A 72 22.60 -17.13 26.23
C ASN A 72 24.10 -16.77 26.29
N THR A 73 24.86 -17.02 25.21
CA THR A 73 26.26 -16.65 25.08
C THR A 73 26.40 -15.13 24.93
N LEU A 74 27.43 -14.51 25.52
CA LEU A 74 27.70 -13.10 25.26
C LEU A 74 28.07 -12.93 23.77
N GLN A 75 27.29 -12.13 23.05
CA GLN A 75 27.54 -11.77 21.66
C GLN A 75 28.45 -10.54 21.60
N SER A 76 29.33 -10.48 20.58
CA SER A 76 30.00 -9.22 20.27
C SER A 76 29.03 -8.27 19.58
N ALA A 77 29.13 -6.98 19.90
CA ALA A 77 28.48 -5.87 19.19
C ALA A 77 29.48 -4.74 18.92
N THR A 78 30.73 -5.10 18.60
CA THR A 78 31.86 -4.19 18.43
C THR A 78 32.14 -3.81 16.97
N GLU A 79 31.47 -4.46 16.02
CA GLU A 79 31.68 -4.34 14.57
C GLU A 79 30.31 -4.40 13.86
N TYR A 80 30.19 -3.75 12.71
CA TYR A 80 28.97 -3.82 11.90
C TYR A 80 28.80 -5.22 11.28
N GLY A 81 27.55 -5.70 11.19
CA GLY A 81 27.21 -6.79 10.30
C GLY A 81 27.09 -6.31 8.84
N PRO A 82 27.14 -7.22 7.85
CA PRO A 82 27.00 -6.89 6.44
C PRO A 82 25.66 -6.18 6.12
N ILE A 83 25.68 -5.33 5.10
CA ILE A 83 24.48 -4.75 4.51
C ILE A 83 23.73 -5.77 3.64
N CYS A 84 22.47 -5.50 3.36
CA CYS A 84 21.66 -6.39 2.53
C CYS A 84 22.11 -6.31 1.07
N ILE A 85 22.36 -7.47 0.47
CA ILE A 85 22.80 -7.57 -0.93
C ILE A 85 21.72 -7.04 -1.89
N GLY A 86 22.07 -5.98 -2.59
CA GLY A 86 21.20 -5.23 -3.49
C GLY A 86 21.12 -5.79 -4.91
N VAL A 87 20.51 -5.00 -5.79
CA VAL A 87 20.38 -5.22 -7.24
C VAL A 87 21.75 -5.14 -7.92
N ASP A 88 22.05 -6.07 -8.82
CA ASP A 88 23.35 -6.18 -9.54
C ASP A 88 24.60 -6.28 -8.63
N GLN A 89 24.43 -6.56 -7.33
CA GLN A 89 25.52 -6.70 -6.36
C GLN A 89 26.02 -8.15 -6.23
N ALA A 90 27.26 -8.30 -5.75
CA ALA A 90 27.86 -9.58 -5.39
C ALA A 90 28.05 -9.67 -3.86
N GLU A 91 28.00 -10.89 -3.32
CA GLU A 91 28.27 -11.13 -1.89
C GLU A 91 29.75 -10.84 -1.58
N SER A 92 29.99 -10.07 -0.50
CA SER A 92 31.33 -9.76 0.01
C SER A 92 31.38 -10.08 1.50
N ALA A 93 32.30 -10.96 1.89
CA ALA A 93 32.31 -11.59 3.22
C ALA A 93 32.50 -10.58 4.36
N GLY A 94 31.43 -10.35 5.12
CA GLY A 94 31.38 -9.37 6.22
C GLY A 94 30.91 -7.96 5.81
N GLU A 95 30.80 -7.67 4.51
CA GLU A 95 30.40 -6.36 3.99
C GLU A 95 28.98 -6.37 3.41
N VAL A 96 28.63 -7.39 2.60
CA VAL A 96 27.38 -7.46 1.82
C VAL A 96 26.90 -8.92 1.76
N SER A 97 25.68 -9.24 2.19
CA SER A 97 25.13 -10.62 2.19
C SER A 97 23.59 -10.67 2.23
N GLU A 98 23.00 -11.86 2.13
CA GLU A 98 21.59 -12.11 2.49
C GLU A 98 21.38 -12.09 4.03
N ASP A 99 22.37 -12.52 4.80
CA ASP A 99 22.29 -12.52 6.27
C ASP A 99 22.60 -11.12 6.83
N CYS A 100 21.64 -10.20 6.67
CA CYS A 100 21.88 -8.77 6.81
C CYS A 100 20.99 -8.03 7.83
N LEU A 101 20.04 -8.70 8.49
CA LEU A 101 19.01 -8.07 9.34
C LEU A 101 19.56 -7.62 10.71
N PHE A 102 20.41 -6.60 10.66
CA PHE A 102 21.12 -6.02 11.79
C PHE A 102 20.63 -4.61 12.15
N ILE A 103 20.73 -4.30 13.44
CA ILE A 103 20.44 -3.01 14.06
C ILE A 103 21.64 -2.56 14.91
N ASN A 104 21.88 -1.25 14.93
CA ASN A 104 22.99 -0.61 15.61
C ASN A 104 22.45 0.49 16.52
N VAL A 105 22.98 0.62 17.74
CA VAL A 105 22.55 1.63 18.73
C VAL A 105 23.76 2.39 19.26
N PHE A 106 23.65 3.73 19.26
CA PHE A 106 24.59 4.66 19.88
C PHE A 106 23.90 5.37 21.04
N LYS A 107 24.51 5.37 22.22
CA LYS A 107 23.97 6.00 23.45
C LYS A 107 25.06 6.78 24.19
N PRO A 108 24.75 7.81 24.99
CA PRO A 108 25.69 8.36 25.95
C PRO A 108 26.22 7.26 26.90
N SER A 109 27.51 7.24 27.19
CA SER A 109 28.13 6.24 28.10
C SER A 109 27.59 6.31 29.53
N THR A 110 27.00 7.44 29.91
CA THR A 110 26.35 7.71 31.20
C THR A 110 24.88 7.27 31.25
N ALA A 111 24.24 7.03 30.10
CA ALA A 111 22.83 6.65 30.04
C ALA A 111 22.61 5.21 30.56
N THR A 112 21.46 5.01 31.22
CA THR A 112 21.00 3.78 31.87
C THR A 112 19.53 3.57 31.53
N SER A 113 18.92 2.42 31.83
CA SER A 113 17.50 2.20 31.50
C SER A 113 16.52 3.16 32.19
N GLN A 114 16.96 3.87 33.23
CA GLN A 114 16.19 4.92 33.90
C GLN A 114 16.32 6.29 33.23
N SER A 115 17.15 6.44 32.18
CA SER A 115 17.46 7.73 31.56
C SER A 115 16.39 8.26 30.60
N LYS A 116 15.61 7.38 29.96
CA LYS A 116 14.46 7.73 29.10
C LYS A 116 14.75 8.91 28.14
N LEU A 117 15.81 8.77 27.35
CA LEU A 117 16.23 9.76 26.37
C LEU A 117 15.42 9.64 25.06
N PRO A 118 15.07 10.75 24.38
CA PRO A 118 14.51 10.72 23.03
C PRO A 118 15.29 9.82 22.07
N VAL A 119 14.58 9.03 21.27
CA VAL A 119 15.16 8.03 20.36
C VAL A 119 15.03 8.51 18.93
N TRP A 120 16.16 8.67 18.24
CA TRP A 120 16.22 9.00 16.81
C TRP A 120 16.51 7.72 16.02
N LEU A 121 15.48 7.16 15.39
CA LEU A 121 15.55 5.92 14.60
C LEU A 121 15.68 6.25 13.12
N PHE A 122 16.84 5.98 12.53
CA PHE A 122 17.15 6.27 11.13
C PHE A 122 16.88 5.08 10.20
N ILE A 123 16.14 5.35 9.13
CA ILE A 123 15.80 4.45 8.02
C ILE A 123 16.57 4.94 6.79
N GLN A 124 17.53 4.14 6.35
CA GLN A 124 18.38 4.45 5.20
C GLN A 124 17.63 4.44 3.85
N GLY A 125 18.23 5.08 2.85
CA GLY A 125 17.79 5.06 1.45
C GLY A 125 18.55 4.07 0.58
N GLY A 126 18.45 4.28 -0.74
CA GLY A 126 18.97 3.39 -1.79
C GLY A 126 17.91 2.84 -2.75
N GLY A 127 16.83 3.59 -2.97
CA GLY A 127 15.84 3.30 -4.02
C GLY A 127 15.04 2.00 -3.89
N TYR A 128 15.06 1.37 -2.70
CA TYR A 128 14.62 -0.02 -2.47
C TYR A 128 15.46 -1.09 -3.21
N ALA A 129 16.51 -0.68 -3.93
CA ALA A 129 17.42 -1.53 -4.69
C ALA A 129 18.73 -1.86 -3.95
N GLU A 130 19.20 -0.94 -3.10
CA GLU A 130 20.44 -1.05 -2.30
C GLU A 130 20.25 -0.48 -0.88
N ASN A 131 21.22 -0.75 0.00
CA ASN A 131 21.36 -0.13 1.32
C ASN A 131 22.41 1.01 1.25
N SER A 132 22.03 2.18 0.71
CA SER A 132 23.00 3.22 0.31
C SER A 132 23.37 4.23 1.41
N ASN A 133 22.73 4.19 2.58
CA ASN A 133 23.03 5.08 3.72
C ASN A 133 23.31 4.28 5.01
N ALA A 134 23.83 3.07 4.89
CA ALA A 134 24.13 2.19 6.01
C ALA A 134 25.23 2.73 6.95
N ASN A 135 25.25 2.21 8.18
CA ASN A 135 26.38 2.32 9.11
C ASN A 135 26.83 3.76 9.46
N TYR A 136 25.89 4.71 9.39
CA TYR A 136 26.12 6.11 9.80
C TYR A 136 26.33 6.25 11.31
N ASN A 137 27.27 7.10 11.71
CA ASN A 137 27.76 7.19 13.08
C ASN A 137 27.00 8.24 13.92
N GLY A 138 26.36 7.81 15.01
CA GLY A 138 25.57 8.68 15.90
C GLY A 138 26.37 9.62 16.81
N THR A 139 27.70 9.46 16.92
CA THR A 139 28.50 10.14 17.97
C THR A 139 28.38 11.65 17.92
N GLN A 140 28.47 12.27 16.73
CA GLN A 140 28.43 13.74 16.61
C GLN A 140 27.06 14.32 16.99
N VAL A 141 25.95 13.67 16.61
CA VAL A 141 24.60 14.15 16.97
C VAL A 141 24.30 13.97 18.46
N ILE A 142 24.76 12.88 19.08
CA ILE A 142 24.65 12.69 20.54
C ILE A 142 25.41 13.79 21.29
N GLN A 143 26.66 14.05 20.91
CA GLN A 143 27.48 15.10 21.55
C GLN A 143 26.88 16.50 21.39
N ASN A 144 26.39 16.86 20.20
CA ASN A 144 25.76 18.17 19.97
C ASN A 144 24.37 18.29 20.62
N SER A 145 23.70 17.17 20.94
CA SER A 145 22.46 17.15 21.74
C SER A 145 22.67 17.38 23.24
N GLY A 146 23.93 17.52 23.69
CA GLY A 146 24.28 17.58 25.11
C GLY A 146 24.12 16.23 25.82
N ASP A 147 24.48 15.14 25.14
CA ASP A 147 24.27 13.75 25.61
C ASP A 147 22.78 13.41 25.87
N GLY A 148 21.88 14.04 25.12
CA GLY A 148 20.43 14.06 25.38
C GLY A 148 19.56 13.26 24.40
N LEU A 149 20.11 12.33 23.62
CA LEU A 149 19.37 11.41 22.75
C LEU A 149 20.08 10.06 22.57
N VAL A 150 19.33 9.05 22.11
CA VAL A 150 19.85 7.77 21.62
C VAL A 150 19.64 7.70 20.09
N PHE A 151 20.65 7.25 19.34
CA PHE A 151 20.59 7.15 17.88
C PHE A 151 20.64 5.69 17.43
N VAL A 152 19.82 5.32 16.45
CA VAL A 152 19.64 3.93 15.98
C VAL A 152 19.67 3.86 14.46
N THR A 153 20.40 2.91 13.89
CA THR A 153 20.42 2.62 12.43
C THR A 153 20.22 1.13 12.19
N PHE A 154 19.66 0.73 11.05
CA PHE A 154 19.47 -0.70 10.74
C PHE A 154 19.41 -0.97 9.23
N ASN A 155 19.58 -2.25 8.87
CA ASN A 155 19.47 -2.79 7.51
C ASN A 155 18.11 -3.47 7.30
N TYR A 156 17.51 -3.32 6.11
CA TYR A 156 16.32 -4.05 5.66
C TYR A 156 16.56 -4.65 4.26
N ARG A 157 15.84 -5.70 3.87
CA ARG A 157 16.04 -6.34 2.55
C ARG A 157 15.63 -5.43 1.39
N VAL A 158 16.40 -5.52 0.31
CA VAL A 158 16.30 -4.71 -0.91
C VAL A 158 16.33 -5.60 -2.16
N GLY A 159 16.09 -5.02 -3.33
CA GLY A 159 16.01 -5.75 -4.60
C GLY A 159 14.93 -6.84 -4.56
N ALA A 160 15.11 -7.91 -5.33
CA ALA A 160 14.22 -9.06 -5.34
C ALA A 160 14.13 -9.78 -3.99
N LEU A 161 15.12 -9.66 -3.09
CA LEU A 161 15.06 -10.28 -1.76
C LEU A 161 14.07 -9.57 -0.82
N GLY A 162 13.89 -8.25 -0.99
CA GLY A 162 12.93 -7.44 -0.24
C GLY A 162 11.58 -7.23 -0.94
N PHE A 163 11.56 -7.25 -2.28
CA PHE A 163 10.46 -6.72 -3.10
C PHE A 163 10.04 -7.60 -4.29
N LEU A 164 10.30 -8.92 -4.25
CA LEU A 164 9.71 -9.86 -5.20
C LEU A 164 8.18 -9.91 -5.01
N ALA A 165 7.42 -9.52 -6.04
CA ALA A 165 5.96 -9.46 -6.00
C ALA A 165 5.30 -10.43 -6.98
N SER A 166 4.42 -11.30 -6.46
CA SER A 166 3.56 -12.24 -7.19
C SER A 166 2.50 -12.79 -6.24
N GLU A 167 1.35 -13.23 -6.75
CA GLU A 167 0.40 -14.03 -5.97
C GLU A 167 1.02 -15.34 -5.47
N LYS A 168 2.03 -15.88 -6.17
CA LYS A 168 2.84 -17.03 -5.70
C LYS A 168 3.57 -16.69 -4.39
N VAL A 169 4.14 -15.48 -4.31
CA VAL A 169 4.78 -14.97 -3.09
C VAL A 169 3.73 -14.80 -1.99
N ARG A 170 2.62 -14.10 -2.25
CA ARG A 170 1.54 -13.89 -1.24
C ARG A 170 0.97 -15.21 -0.70
N GLN A 171 0.92 -16.27 -1.50
CA GLN A 171 0.37 -17.57 -1.08
C GLN A 171 1.32 -18.43 -0.25
N ASN A 172 2.63 -18.26 -0.38
CA ASN A 172 3.65 -19.04 0.32
C ASN A 172 4.85 -18.16 0.73
N GLY A 173 4.58 -17.01 1.34
CA GLY A 173 5.53 -15.96 1.63
C GLY A 173 4.82 -14.63 1.85
N ASP A 174 5.56 -13.53 1.79
CA ASP A 174 5.06 -12.21 2.18
C ASP A 174 5.54 -11.15 1.19
N LEU A 175 4.60 -10.30 0.74
CA LEU A 175 4.88 -9.13 -0.10
C LEU A 175 5.55 -8.03 0.74
N ASN A 176 6.26 -7.11 0.08
CA ASN A 176 6.92 -5.98 0.74
C ASN A 176 7.80 -6.40 1.94
N ALA A 177 8.49 -7.54 1.83
CA ALA A 177 9.34 -8.10 2.88
C ALA A 177 10.37 -7.09 3.42
N GLY A 178 10.91 -6.22 2.55
CA GLY A 178 11.80 -5.11 2.94
C GLY A 178 11.14 -4.01 3.79
N LEU A 179 9.82 -3.78 3.67
CA LEU A 179 9.08 -2.90 4.59
C LEU A 179 8.67 -3.62 5.88
N LEU A 180 8.41 -4.94 5.81
CA LEU A 180 8.13 -5.78 6.98
C LEU A 180 9.37 -5.91 7.89
N ASP A 181 10.57 -5.98 7.31
CA ASP A 181 11.86 -5.82 7.99
C ASP A 181 11.92 -4.53 8.81
N GLN A 182 11.53 -3.40 8.20
CA GLN A 182 11.47 -2.13 8.92
C GLN A 182 10.39 -2.13 10.02
N ARG A 183 9.19 -2.69 9.79
CA ARG A 183 8.20 -2.87 10.88
C ARG A 183 8.75 -3.72 12.03
N LYS A 184 9.56 -4.74 11.76
CA LYS A 184 10.22 -5.57 12.77
C LYS A 184 11.29 -4.79 13.54
N ALA A 185 12.10 -3.98 12.86
CA ALA A 185 13.06 -3.08 13.50
C ALA A 185 12.38 -2.02 14.38
N LEU A 186 11.30 -1.39 13.92
CA LEU A 186 10.49 -0.46 14.72
C LEU A 186 9.95 -1.12 16.00
N ASN A 187 9.41 -2.35 15.89
CA ASN A 187 8.95 -3.12 17.05
C ASN A 187 10.09 -3.51 18.01
N TRP A 188 11.25 -3.91 17.48
CA TRP A 188 12.44 -4.19 18.29
C TRP A 188 12.88 -2.95 19.07
N VAL A 189 12.88 -1.76 18.45
CA VAL A 189 13.19 -0.50 19.15
C VAL A 189 12.16 -0.22 20.23
N LYS A 190 10.85 -0.31 19.93
CA LYS A 190 9.78 -0.12 20.93
C LYS A 190 9.90 -1.08 22.12
N GLN A 191 10.35 -2.32 21.89
CA GLN A 191 10.51 -3.35 22.91
C GLN A 191 11.81 -3.21 23.74
N HIS A 192 12.93 -2.84 23.10
CA HIS A 192 14.27 -2.99 23.69
C HIS A 192 15.03 -1.70 23.95
N ILE A 193 14.65 -0.55 23.38
CA ILE A 193 15.47 0.68 23.45
C ILE A 193 15.60 1.23 24.87
N GLU A 194 14.68 0.89 25.77
CA GLU A 194 14.78 1.19 27.21
C GLU A 194 16.08 0.63 27.81
N GLN A 195 16.56 -0.54 27.42
CA GLN A 195 17.81 -1.08 27.99
C GLN A 195 19.04 -0.24 27.62
N PHE A 196 19.01 0.42 26.47
CA PHE A 196 20.02 1.38 26.03
C PHE A 196 19.84 2.79 26.63
N GLY A 197 18.77 2.99 27.43
CA GLY A 197 18.42 4.26 28.06
C GLY A 197 17.60 5.20 27.18
N GLY A 198 17.08 4.73 26.06
CA GLY A 198 16.08 5.45 25.27
C GLY A 198 14.69 5.39 25.92
N ASP A 199 13.81 6.30 25.53
CA ASP A 199 12.39 6.24 25.86
C ASP A 199 11.61 5.55 24.71
N PRO A 200 11.01 4.36 24.94
CA PRO A 200 10.16 3.73 23.93
C PRO A 200 8.91 4.57 23.62
N ASP A 201 8.51 5.50 24.48
CA ASP A 201 7.38 6.40 24.24
C ASP A 201 7.80 7.75 23.60
N HIS A 202 9.11 7.96 23.34
CA HIS A 202 9.62 9.13 22.60
C HIS A 202 10.53 8.73 21.41
N ILE A 203 10.03 7.86 20.54
CA ILE A 203 10.69 7.48 19.28
C ILE A 203 10.30 8.47 18.16
N VAL A 204 11.30 9.00 17.46
CA VAL A 204 11.15 9.76 16.21
C VAL A 204 11.79 8.96 15.07
N ILE A 205 11.01 8.61 14.05
CA ILE A 205 11.54 7.96 12.85
C ILE A 205 12.07 9.02 11.87
N HIS A 206 13.23 8.77 11.29
CA HIS A 206 13.86 9.61 10.29
C HIS A 206 14.21 8.77 9.07
N GLY A 207 13.53 9.01 7.96
CA GLY A 207 13.81 8.36 6.70
C GLY A 207 14.47 9.32 5.73
N VAL A 208 15.48 8.84 5.01
CA VAL A 208 16.11 9.54 3.88
C VAL A 208 15.83 8.82 2.57
N SER A 209 15.49 9.52 1.48
CA SER A 209 15.30 8.92 0.15
C SER A 209 14.24 7.79 0.17
N ALA A 210 14.57 6.57 -0.23
CA ALA A 210 13.68 5.40 -0.06
C ALA A 210 13.29 5.12 1.40
N GLY A 211 14.12 5.51 2.38
CA GLY A 211 13.75 5.55 3.79
C GLY A 211 12.68 6.61 4.07
N ALA A 212 12.71 7.77 3.41
CA ALA A 212 11.68 8.82 3.53
C ALA A 212 10.34 8.37 2.90
N GLY A 213 10.40 7.69 1.74
CA GLY A 213 9.27 6.94 1.19
C GLY A 213 8.76 5.86 2.16
N SER A 214 9.67 5.17 2.85
CA SER A 214 9.30 4.19 3.89
C SER A 214 8.66 4.82 5.13
N VAL A 215 9.07 6.02 5.54
CA VAL A 215 8.37 6.80 6.58
C VAL A 215 6.94 7.15 6.14
N ALA A 216 6.73 7.50 4.86
CA ALA A 216 5.38 7.68 4.32
C ALA A 216 4.54 6.38 4.39
N TYR A 217 5.12 5.21 4.06
CA TYR A 217 4.46 3.91 4.28
C TYR A 217 4.22 3.59 5.76
N HIS A 218 5.11 3.97 6.67
CA HIS A 218 4.94 3.74 8.11
C HIS A 218 3.91 4.67 8.75
N LEU A 219 3.78 5.90 8.25
CA LEU A 219 2.69 6.81 8.57
C LEU A 219 1.36 6.28 8.03
N ALA A 220 1.31 5.78 6.79
CA ALA A 220 0.09 5.26 6.14
C ALA A 220 -0.25 3.78 6.49
N ALA A 221 0.57 3.12 7.32
CA ALA A 221 0.50 1.69 7.58
C ALA A 221 -0.92 1.24 8.01
N TYR A 222 -1.43 0.19 7.36
CA TYR A 222 -2.77 -0.36 7.64
C TYR A 222 -3.91 0.69 7.57
N GLY A 223 -3.75 1.72 6.73
CA GLY A 223 -4.69 2.84 6.59
C GLY A 223 -4.44 3.98 7.58
N GLY A 224 -3.27 4.05 8.21
CA GLY A 224 -2.91 5.06 9.19
C GLY A 224 -3.38 4.79 10.60
N LYS A 225 -3.61 3.50 10.93
CA LYS A 225 -3.85 3.07 12.31
C LYS A 225 -2.58 3.32 13.12
N ASP A 226 -2.69 4.07 14.22
CA ASP A 226 -1.59 4.21 15.16
C ASP A 226 -1.36 2.90 15.93
N GLU A 227 -0.09 2.59 16.17
CA GLU A 227 0.38 1.40 16.89
C GLU A 227 1.38 1.80 17.99
N ASP A 228 1.43 3.08 18.37
CA ASP A 228 2.28 3.67 19.42
C ASP A 228 3.79 3.45 19.21
N LEU A 229 4.22 3.17 17.97
CA LEU A 229 5.61 2.85 17.60
C LEU A 229 6.53 4.07 17.50
N PHE A 230 5.98 5.27 17.23
CA PHE A 230 6.73 6.53 17.11
C PHE A 230 5.79 7.73 17.29
N ILE A 231 6.32 8.82 17.81
CA ILE A 231 5.57 10.06 18.11
C ILE A 231 5.95 11.25 17.22
N GLY A 232 6.82 11.04 16.22
CA GLY A 232 7.24 12.05 15.26
C GLY A 232 7.93 11.46 14.05
N ALA A 233 7.92 12.18 12.93
CA ALA A 233 8.52 11.77 11.66
C ALA A 233 9.40 12.86 11.04
N ILE A 234 10.58 12.47 10.55
CA ILE A 234 11.43 13.27 9.65
C ILE A 234 11.49 12.56 8.29
N VAL A 235 11.27 13.32 7.23
CA VAL A 235 11.16 12.86 5.83
C VAL A 235 12.15 13.65 4.97
N GLU A 236 13.40 13.18 4.90
CA GLU A 236 14.52 13.79 4.17
C GLU A 236 14.51 13.33 2.72
N SER A 237 14.16 14.22 1.78
CA SER A 237 13.96 13.96 0.34
C SER A 237 13.05 12.76 0.08
N SER A 238 11.74 13.01 -0.01
CA SER A 238 10.73 11.95 -0.25
C SER A 238 11.06 11.12 -1.49
N PHE A 239 10.77 9.82 -1.53
CA PHE A 239 11.00 9.01 -2.74
C PHE A 239 9.80 8.11 -3.05
N TRP A 240 8.94 8.57 -3.97
CA TRP A 240 7.72 7.89 -4.41
C TRP A 240 7.84 7.51 -5.91
N PRO A 241 8.45 6.35 -6.25
CA PRO A 241 8.47 5.79 -7.60
C PRO A 241 7.09 5.18 -7.96
N THR A 242 7.00 4.43 -9.07
CA THR A 242 5.78 3.70 -9.42
C THR A 242 5.44 2.62 -8.37
N GLN A 243 4.35 2.83 -7.62
CA GLN A 243 3.77 1.83 -6.72
C GLN A 243 2.76 1.00 -7.52
N ARG A 244 3.03 -0.30 -7.72
CA ARG A 244 2.31 -1.15 -8.69
C ARG A 244 1.45 -2.20 -7.99
N ALA A 245 0.42 -2.71 -8.67
CA ALA A 245 -0.35 -3.85 -8.17
C ALA A 245 0.42 -5.17 -8.31
N VAL A 246 0.06 -6.20 -7.51
CA VAL A 246 0.72 -7.52 -7.55
C VAL A 246 0.64 -8.18 -8.93
N ALA A 247 -0.56 -8.19 -9.54
CA ALA A 247 -0.78 -8.70 -10.90
C ALA A 247 0.02 -7.94 -11.97
N GLU A 248 0.42 -6.71 -11.68
CA GLU A 248 1.24 -5.85 -12.56
C GLU A 248 2.75 -6.14 -12.46
N MET A 249 3.16 -7.03 -11.55
CA MET A 249 4.54 -7.45 -11.29
C MET A 249 4.81 -8.95 -11.56
N GLU A 250 3.78 -9.75 -11.91
CA GLU A 250 3.96 -11.18 -12.28
C GLU A 250 5.00 -11.38 -13.39
N PHE A 251 5.08 -10.45 -14.35
CA PHE A 251 6.09 -10.46 -15.42
C PHE A 251 7.53 -10.45 -14.88
N GLN A 252 7.76 -9.80 -13.73
CA GLN A 252 9.05 -9.65 -13.07
C GLN A 252 9.37 -10.92 -12.27
N PHE A 253 8.38 -11.52 -11.60
CA PHE A 253 8.53 -12.84 -10.97
C PHE A 253 8.92 -13.91 -12.00
N ASP A 254 8.19 -14.00 -13.11
CA ASP A 254 8.46 -15.00 -14.15
C ASP A 254 9.83 -14.73 -14.84
N ARG A 255 10.29 -13.46 -14.90
CA ARG A 255 11.63 -13.10 -15.39
C ARG A 255 12.74 -13.68 -14.52
N ILE A 256 12.71 -13.41 -13.21
CA ILE A 256 13.74 -13.92 -12.28
C ILE A 256 13.67 -15.45 -12.13
N ALA A 257 12.47 -16.04 -12.15
CA ALA A 257 12.31 -17.49 -12.20
C ALA A 257 12.99 -18.08 -13.45
N ASN A 258 12.87 -17.45 -14.61
CA ASN A 258 13.54 -17.89 -15.83
C ASN A 258 15.08 -17.68 -15.79
N GLU A 259 15.54 -16.52 -15.32
CA GLU A 259 16.98 -16.18 -15.26
C GLU A 259 17.77 -16.99 -14.22
N THR A 260 17.08 -17.53 -13.21
CA THR A 260 17.64 -18.45 -12.21
C THR A 260 17.46 -19.93 -12.57
N GLY A 261 16.77 -20.26 -13.67
CA GLY A 261 16.52 -21.65 -14.10
C GLY A 261 15.38 -22.37 -13.35
N CYS A 262 14.51 -21.62 -12.68
CA CYS A 262 13.36 -22.10 -11.91
C CYS A 262 12.01 -22.04 -12.65
N SER A 263 11.99 -21.61 -13.92
CA SER A 263 10.75 -21.50 -14.73
C SER A 263 10.05 -22.83 -15.00
N ASP A 264 10.80 -23.92 -15.16
CA ASP A 264 10.26 -25.28 -15.37
C ASP A 264 9.99 -26.05 -14.04
N ALA A 265 10.16 -25.42 -12.88
CA ALA A 265 9.95 -26.06 -11.58
C ALA A 265 8.46 -26.18 -11.21
N ALA A 266 8.09 -27.27 -10.51
CA ALA A 266 6.72 -27.51 -10.08
C ALA A 266 6.22 -26.47 -9.05
N ASP A 267 7.11 -26.00 -8.18
CA ASP A 267 6.96 -24.75 -7.42
C ASP A 267 8.20 -23.88 -7.71
N ALA A 268 7.98 -22.77 -8.43
CA ALA A 268 9.04 -21.83 -8.79
C ALA A 268 9.56 -21.03 -7.59
N LEU A 269 8.74 -20.82 -6.54
CA LEU A 269 9.15 -20.11 -5.33
C LEU A 269 9.97 -21.02 -4.40
N GLU A 270 9.63 -22.30 -4.29
CA GLU A 270 10.49 -23.31 -3.65
C GLU A 270 11.84 -23.40 -4.37
N CYS A 271 11.84 -23.44 -5.70
CA CYS A 271 13.07 -23.44 -6.48
C CYS A 271 13.90 -22.16 -6.26
N LEU A 272 13.27 -20.97 -6.22
CA LEU A 272 13.94 -19.70 -5.94
C LEU A 272 14.52 -19.62 -4.51
N ARG A 273 13.93 -20.30 -3.53
CA ARG A 273 14.50 -20.48 -2.18
C ARG A 273 15.70 -21.42 -2.16
N GLY A 274 15.71 -22.43 -3.05
CA GLY A 274 16.81 -23.39 -3.20
C GLY A 274 18.06 -22.85 -3.90
N GLN A 275 18.01 -21.68 -4.56
CA GLN A 275 19.15 -21.12 -5.28
C GLN A 275 20.24 -20.57 -4.35
N ASP A 276 21.50 -20.76 -4.73
CA ASP A 276 22.63 -20.01 -4.18
C ASP A 276 22.54 -18.52 -4.58
N ILE A 277 23.12 -17.62 -3.76
CA ILE A 277 23.00 -16.17 -3.98
C ILE A 277 23.64 -15.71 -5.30
N ALA A 278 24.74 -16.33 -5.75
CA ALA A 278 25.39 -15.97 -7.01
C ALA A 278 24.59 -16.44 -8.24
N THR A 279 23.76 -17.47 -8.11
CA THR A 279 22.75 -17.83 -9.10
C THR A 279 21.52 -16.93 -9.03
N PHE A 280 21.04 -16.60 -7.83
CA PHE A 280 19.91 -15.69 -7.65
C PHE A 280 20.19 -14.29 -8.22
N GLN A 281 21.39 -13.75 -7.99
CA GLN A 281 21.80 -12.41 -8.47
C GLN A 281 21.80 -12.29 -10.01
N LYS A 282 21.85 -13.39 -10.77
CA LYS A 282 21.71 -13.37 -12.25
C LYS A 282 20.38 -12.78 -12.71
N GLY A 283 19.32 -12.90 -11.89
CA GLY A 283 18.01 -12.33 -12.18
C GLY A 283 17.62 -11.16 -11.27
N ASN A 284 18.40 -10.83 -10.24
CA ASN A 284 18.20 -9.64 -9.42
C ASN A 284 18.82 -8.39 -10.08
N THR A 285 18.42 -8.13 -11.32
CA THR A 285 18.86 -7.04 -12.18
C THR A 285 17.66 -6.31 -12.80
N ALA A 286 17.84 -5.11 -13.33
CA ALA A 286 16.77 -4.32 -13.94
C ALA A 286 16.43 -4.77 -15.37
N SER A 287 15.15 -4.69 -15.75
CA SER A 287 14.70 -4.84 -17.14
C SER A 287 13.56 -3.85 -17.44
N PRO A 288 13.18 -3.62 -18.72
CA PRO A 288 12.02 -2.80 -19.03
C PRO A 288 10.74 -3.34 -18.38
N PHE A 289 9.89 -2.44 -17.89
CA PHE A 289 8.49 -2.75 -17.60
C PHE A 289 7.69 -3.01 -18.90
N PRO A 290 6.59 -3.79 -18.86
CA PRO A 290 5.71 -3.95 -20.01
C PRO A 290 5.19 -2.59 -20.51
N GLY A 291 5.32 -2.31 -21.81
CA GLY A 291 4.99 -1.00 -22.39
C GLY A 291 6.10 0.06 -22.32
N GLY A 292 7.18 -0.21 -21.58
CA GLY A 292 8.45 0.51 -21.68
C GLY A 292 9.28 0.07 -22.89
N SER A 293 10.35 0.81 -23.18
CA SER A 293 11.34 0.51 -24.23
C SER A 293 12.65 -0.02 -23.64
N SER A 294 13.52 -0.59 -24.50
CA SER A 294 14.76 -1.27 -24.04
C SER A 294 15.88 -0.35 -23.55
N SER A 295 15.77 0.97 -23.70
CA SER A 295 16.77 1.92 -23.21
C SER A 295 16.17 3.33 -23.05
N PRO A 296 16.41 4.04 -21.93
CA PRO A 296 17.06 3.54 -20.70
C PRO A 296 16.24 2.41 -20.06
N LEU A 297 16.85 1.62 -19.17
CA LEU A 297 16.08 0.79 -18.25
C LEU A 297 15.31 1.72 -17.28
N PRO A 298 14.25 1.25 -16.58
CA PRO A 298 13.76 1.98 -15.42
C PRO A 298 14.88 2.12 -14.37
N ASP A 299 14.93 3.25 -13.68
CA ASP A 299 15.94 3.53 -12.65
C ASP A 299 15.72 2.61 -11.44
N TRP A 300 14.47 2.21 -11.21
CA TRP A 300 14.04 1.37 -10.10
C TRP A 300 13.09 0.29 -10.61
N TYR A 301 13.33 -0.96 -10.22
CA TYR A 301 12.64 -2.12 -10.79
C TYR A 301 11.96 -2.99 -9.73
N TRP A 302 12.69 -3.37 -8.69
CA TRP A 302 12.16 -4.04 -7.51
C TRP A 302 11.67 -2.97 -6.52
N LEU A 303 10.36 -2.91 -6.30
CA LEU A 303 9.69 -1.78 -5.65
C LEU A 303 8.56 -2.22 -4.71
N PRO A 304 8.18 -1.41 -3.72
CA PRO A 304 6.95 -1.60 -2.96
C PRO A 304 5.71 -1.73 -3.86
N VAL A 305 4.83 -2.66 -3.51
CA VAL A 305 3.55 -2.91 -4.21
C VAL A 305 2.35 -2.66 -3.30
N THR A 306 1.19 -2.38 -3.89
CA THR A 306 -0.08 -2.30 -3.15
C THR A 306 -0.49 -3.72 -2.72
N ASP A 307 -0.17 -4.07 -1.47
CA ASP A 307 -0.33 -5.43 -0.92
C ASP A 307 -1.72 -5.71 -0.32
N GLY A 308 -2.51 -4.66 -0.02
CA GLY A 308 -3.86 -4.76 0.55
C GLY A 308 -3.92 -4.85 2.08
N THR A 309 -2.78 -4.71 2.76
CA THR A 309 -2.61 -4.88 4.22
C THR A 309 -1.74 -3.77 4.81
N LEU A 310 -0.41 -3.91 4.84
CA LEU A 310 0.52 -2.86 5.26
C LEU A 310 0.43 -1.66 4.31
N VAL A 311 0.38 -1.94 3.00
CA VAL A 311 0.20 -0.96 1.93
C VAL A 311 -1.17 -1.21 1.26
N PRO A 312 -2.26 -0.64 1.81
CA PRO A 312 -3.61 -0.89 1.30
C PRO A 312 -3.98 -0.03 0.08
N GLU A 313 -3.32 1.11 -0.12
CA GLU A 313 -3.54 2.02 -1.25
C GLU A 313 -2.31 2.90 -1.54
N GLU A 314 -2.35 3.65 -2.64
CA GLU A 314 -1.28 4.53 -3.10
C GLU A 314 -1.03 5.71 -2.15
N LEU A 315 0.23 6.09 -1.94
CA LEU A 315 0.61 7.12 -0.96
C LEU A 315 -0.07 8.48 -1.21
N TYR A 316 -0.19 8.95 -2.46
CA TYR A 316 -0.94 10.18 -2.77
C TYR A 316 -2.39 10.10 -2.30
N ARG A 317 -3.03 8.93 -2.40
CA ARG A 317 -4.44 8.70 -2.03
C ARG A 317 -4.61 8.54 -0.52
N ALA A 318 -3.70 7.83 0.15
CA ALA A 318 -3.69 7.69 1.61
C ALA A 318 -3.58 9.06 2.31
N PHE A 319 -2.62 9.89 1.90
CA PHE A 319 -2.42 11.22 2.46
C PHE A 319 -3.58 12.19 2.17
N ASP A 320 -4.24 12.10 1.00
CA ASP A 320 -5.43 12.89 0.70
C ASP A 320 -6.65 12.49 1.54
N ARG A 321 -6.85 11.18 1.77
CA ARG A 321 -7.94 10.67 2.60
C ARG A 321 -7.78 10.97 4.09
N GLY A 322 -6.55 11.23 4.52
CA GLY A 322 -6.22 11.30 5.95
C GLY A 322 -5.85 9.95 6.55
N ASN A 323 -5.64 8.91 5.73
CA ASN A 323 -5.30 7.54 6.12
C ASN A 323 -3.80 7.44 6.50
N PHE A 324 -3.39 8.18 7.53
CA PHE A 324 -2.03 8.19 8.06
C PHE A 324 -2.00 8.59 9.56
N ILE A 325 -0.93 8.25 10.28
CA ILE A 325 -0.72 8.59 11.70
C ILE A 325 -0.51 10.10 11.89
N LYS A 326 -1.10 10.69 12.95
CA LYS A 326 -1.24 12.15 13.12
C LYS A 326 -0.21 12.78 14.06
N VAL A 327 1.06 12.46 13.85
CA VAL A 327 2.20 13.01 14.59
C VAL A 327 2.77 14.29 13.97
N PRO A 328 3.63 15.06 14.70
CA PRO A 328 4.45 16.11 14.12
C PRO A 328 5.38 15.61 13.01
N VAL A 329 5.59 16.44 11.99
CA VAL A 329 6.40 16.10 10.79
C VAL A 329 7.41 17.20 10.46
N MET A 330 8.66 16.80 10.25
CA MET A 330 9.64 17.57 9.48
C MET A 330 9.79 16.92 8.11
N VAL A 331 9.79 17.71 7.05
CA VAL A 331 9.90 17.22 5.66
C VAL A 331 10.63 18.24 4.80
N GLY A 332 11.31 17.81 3.75
CA GLY A 332 11.91 18.73 2.79
C GLY A 332 12.80 18.02 1.80
N ASP A 333 13.22 18.79 0.79
CA ASP A 333 13.78 18.27 -0.45
C ASP A 333 14.89 19.23 -0.95
N ASP A 334 15.76 18.75 -1.84
CA ASP A 334 16.83 19.51 -2.49
C ASP A 334 16.32 20.45 -3.59
N THR A 335 17.11 21.47 -3.97
CA THR A 335 16.81 22.30 -5.15
C THR A 335 16.86 21.53 -6.47
N ASN A 336 17.62 20.43 -6.58
CA ASN A 336 17.79 19.67 -7.82
C ASN A 336 17.77 18.14 -7.61
N GLU A 337 16.78 17.64 -6.85
CA GLU A 337 16.53 16.21 -6.57
C GLU A 337 16.85 15.24 -7.73
N GLY A 338 16.15 15.41 -8.86
CA GLY A 338 16.27 14.49 -10.00
C GLY A 338 17.59 14.54 -10.77
N SER A 339 18.59 15.32 -10.35
CA SER A 339 19.87 15.50 -11.06
C SER A 339 20.77 14.27 -11.09
N ASN A 340 20.73 13.42 -10.07
CA ASN A 340 21.54 12.20 -10.00
C ASN A 340 20.93 11.03 -10.80
N PHE A 341 19.62 11.11 -11.11
CA PHE A 341 18.83 9.99 -11.63
C PHE A 341 18.34 10.23 -13.06
N ALA A 342 17.84 11.44 -13.35
CA ALA A 342 17.12 11.69 -14.59
C ALA A 342 17.98 11.51 -15.85
N TYR A 343 17.41 10.83 -16.85
CA TYR A 343 18.09 10.53 -18.10
C TYR A 343 18.70 11.77 -18.76
N ASN A 344 19.91 11.59 -19.30
CA ASN A 344 20.72 12.63 -19.95
C ASN A 344 20.16 13.02 -21.34
N ALA A 345 18.96 13.60 -21.35
CA ALA A 345 18.13 13.80 -22.53
C ALA A 345 18.74 14.77 -23.56
N THR A 346 18.72 14.36 -24.83
CA THR A 346 19.12 15.21 -25.97
C THR A 346 17.95 15.94 -26.60
N SER A 347 16.73 15.45 -26.37
CA SER A 347 15.47 15.89 -26.97
C SER A 347 14.28 15.67 -26.01
N SER A 348 13.14 16.33 -26.26
CA SER A 348 11.88 16.06 -25.56
C SER A 348 11.42 14.60 -25.72
N ALA A 349 11.69 13.98 -26.87
CA ALA A 349 11.43 12.56 -27.11
C ALA A 349 12.28 11.61 -26.25
N ASP A 350 13.42 12.07 -25.72
CA ASP A 350 14.19 11.32 -24.72
C ASP A 350 13.57 11.46 -23.32
N VAL A 351 13.10 12.66 -22.96
CA VAL A 351 12.37 12.89 -21.69
C VAL A 351 11.10 12.04 -21.65
N SER A 352 10.29 12.05 -22.72
CA SER A 352 9.11 11.18 -22.83
C SER A 352 9.45 9.70 -22.76
N ARG A 353 10.58 9.25 -23.33
CA ARG A 353 11.01 7.85 -23.27
C ARG A 353 11.42 7.46 -21.85
N PHE A 354 12.17 8.30 -21.17
CA PHE A 354 12.57 8.10 -19.78
C PHE A 354 11.36 8.01 -18.84
N PHE A 355 10.41 8.94 -18.96
CA PHE A 355 9.15 8.88 -18.21
C PHE A 355 8.31 7.66 -18.58
N LYS A 356 8.22 7.28 -19.87
CA LYS A 356 7.49 6.07 -20.30
C LYS A 356 8.14 4.76 -19.83
N ASN A 357 9.45 4.72 -19.65
CA ASN A 357 10.16 3.51 -19.19
C ASN A 357 10.04 3.31 -17.68
N ASN A 358 9.96 4.40 -16.88
CA ASN A 358 9.73 4.36 -15.43
C ASN A 358 8.23 4.29 -15.06
N TYR A 359 7.37 4.93 -15.85
CA TYR A 359 5.92 5.00 -15.65
C TYR A 359 5.19 4.46 -16.89
N PRO A 360 5.14 3.11 -17.07
CA PRO A 360 4.71 2.46 -18.31
C PRO A 360 3.27 2.74 -18.71
N ASN A 361 2.41 3.21 -17.80
CA ASN A 361 1.01 3.49 -18.06
C ASN A 361 0.75 4.90 -18.65
N LEU A 362 1.72 5.83 -18.61
CA LEU A 362 1.56 7.20 -19.15
C LEU A 362 1.22 7.20 -20.66
N SER A 363 0.21 7.98 -21.04
CA SER A 363 -0.20 8.18 -22.44
C SER A 363 0.69 9.19 -23.16
N THR A 364 0.69 9.17 -24.50
CA THR A 364 1.42 10.17 -25.31
C THR A 364 1.04 11.60 -24.95
N GLN A 365 -0.23 11.85 -24.67
CA GLN A 365 -0.76 13.18 -24.32
C GLN A 365 -0.27 13.65 -22.94
N GLN A 366 -0.11 12.73 -21.98
CA GLN A 366 0.47 13.04 -20.68
C GLN A 366 1.98 13.30 -20.81
N LEU A 367 2.69 12.53 -21.65
CA LEU A 367 4.10 12.74 -21.96
C LEU A 367 4.36 14.03 -22.76
N GLU A 368 3.38 14.50 -23.55
CA GLU A 368 3.38 15.82 -24.19
C GLU A 368 3.17 16.92 -23.15
N ALA A 369 2.17 16.81 -22.27
CA ALA A 369 1.94 17.76 -21.17
C ALA A 369 3.14 17.91 -20.22
N ILE A 370 3.87 16.82 -19.93
CA ILE A 370 5.13 16.86 -19.16
C ILE A 370 6.20 17.70 -19.89
N ASN A 371 6.35 17.55 -21.21
CA ASN A 371 7.29 18.36 -21.99
C ASN A 371 6.87 19.85 -22.11
N GLU A 372 5.58 20.15 -22.07
CA GLU A 372 5.06 21.52 -22.07
C GLU A 372 5.27 22.21 -20.71
N ALA A 373 5.06 21.49 -19.61
CA ALA A 373 5.30 21.96 -18.25
C ALA A 373 6.80 22.09 -17.92
N TYR A 374 7.63 21.17 -18.42
CA TYR A 374 9.09 21.15 -18.26
C TYR A 374 9.77 21.35 -19.62
N PRO A 375 9.73 22.57 -20.20
CA PRO A 375 10.43 22.86 -21.44
C PRO A 375 11.95 22.80 -21.22
N ARG A 376 12.69 22.57 -22.31
CA ARG A 376 14.16 22.38 -22.41
C ARG A 376 15.06 23.04 -21.34
N GLY A 377 14.75 24.26 -20.93
CA GLY A 377 15.49 24.97 -19.89
C GLY A 377 16.85 25.51 -20.33
N LYS A 378 17.73 25.75 -19.35
CA LYS A 378 19.12 26.16 -19.58
C LYS A 378 20.00 24.92 -19.80
N LEU A 379 21.05 25.05 -20.62
CA LEU A 379 22.08 24.02 -20.72
C LEU A 379 22.86 23.96 -19.40
N LEU A 380 22.98 22.76 -18.83
CA LEU A 380 23.78 22.49 -17.64
C LEU A 380 25.17 21.94 -18.06
N PRO A 381 26.26 22.23 -17.33
CA PRO A 381 27.58 21.66 -17.58
C PRO A 381 27.56 20.14 -17.74
N ARG A 382 28.42 19.57 -18.59
CA ARG A 382 28.61 18.11 -18.84
C ARG A 382 27.41 17.33 -19.39
N HIS A 383 26.19 17.84 -19.26
CA HIS A 383 24.95 17.17 -19.62
C HIS A 383 24.40 17.61 -20.99
N ALA A 384 23.45 16.83 -21.50
CA ALA A 384 22.82 17.00 -22.80
C ALA A 384 21.72 18.09 -22.82
N ALA A 385 21.28 18.44 -24.03
CA ALA A 385 20.52 19.65 -24.31
C ALA A 385 19.14 19.78 -23.64
N TYR A 386 18.57 18.69 -23.11
CA TYR A 386 17.28 18.61 -22.40
C TYR A 386 17.41 17.99 -20.99
N PHE A 387 18.60 17.68 -20.50
CA PHE A 387 18.78 17.09 -19.16
C PHE A 387 18.19 17.97 -18.06
N GLY A 388 18.31 19.30 -18.15
CA GLY A 388 17.72 20.22 -17.16
C GLY A 388 16.19 20.11 -17.06
N ALA A 389 15.50 19.81 -18.18
CA ALA A 389 14.07 19.50 -18.18
C ALA A 389 13.79 18.14 -17.55
N SER A 390 14.57 17.11 -17.92
CA SER A 390 14.45 15.74 -17.38
C SER A 390 14.64 15.72 -15.85
N SER A 391 15.67 16.41 -15.35
CA SER A 391 16.05 16.51 -13.94
C SER A 391 15.03 17.28 -13.12
N ALA A 392 14.52 18.42 -13.61
CA ALA A 392 13.45 19.16 -12.94
C ALA A 392 12.15 18.34 -12.89
N ALA A 393 11.72 17.79 -14.03
CA ALA A 393 10.51 16.98 -14.12
C ALA A 393 10.55 15.77 -13.18
N TYR A 394 11.66 15.03 -13.16
CA TYR A 394 11.77 13.81 -12.37
C TYR A 394 11.98 14.08 -10.87
N GLY A 395 12.69 15.18 -10.54
CA GLY A 395 12.81 15.68 -9.17
C GLY A 395 11.44 16.00 -8.58
N ASP A 396 10.67 16.82 -9.29
CA ASP A 396 9.33 17.21 -8.82
C ASP A 396 8.36 16.02 -8.81
N ALA A 397 8.38 15.13 -9.82
CA ALA A 397 7.51 13.96 -9.89
C ALA A 397 7.70 12.96 -8.74
N THR A 398 8.96 12.69 -8.40
CA THR A 398 9.36 11.53 -7.57
C THR A 398 9.76 11.93 -6.16
N PHE A 399 10.15 13.21 -5.94
CA PHE A 399 10.67 13.73 -4.68
C PHE A 399 9.92 14.98 -4.20
N THR A 400 10.09 16.13 -4.87
CA THR A 400 9.63 17.44 -4.34
C THR A 400 8.11 17.52 -4.15
N CYS A 401 7.31 17.03 -5.09
CA CYS A 401 5.85 17.10 -4.98
C CYS A 401 5.27 16.08 -3.99
N PRO A 402 5.79 14.83 -3.90
CA PRO A 402 5.59 13.97 -2.74
C PRO A 402 5.88 14.64 -1.39
N GLY A 403 7.03 15.30 -1.22
CA GLY A 403 7.38 16.02 0.01
C GLY A 403 6.38 17.12 0.36
N ASN A 404 6.04 17.98 -0.62
CA ASN A 404 4.99 19.00 -0.46
C ASN A 404 3.59 18.39 -0.19
N HIS A 405 3.27 17.20 -0.72
CA HIS A 405 2.00 16.52 -0.47
C HIS A 405 1.91 15.95 0.95
N VAL A 406 3.01 15.41 1.47
CA VAL A 406 3.16 15.02 2.89
C VAL A 406 3.00 16.25 3.79
N ALA A 407 3.75 17.34 3.51
CA ALA A 407 3.71 18.57 4.29
C ALA A 407 2.30 19.17 4.36
N SER A 408 1.70 19.43 3.19
CA SER A 408 0.36 20.02 3.08
C SER A 408 -0.72 19.10 3.65
N SER A 409 -0.59 17.78 3.53
CA SER A 409 -1.58 16.84 4.06
C SER A 409 -1.50 16.66 5.56
N ALA A 410 -0.30 16.61 6.16
CA ALA A 410 -0.13 16.62 7.61
C ALA A 410 -0.60 17.95 8.22
N ALA A 411 -0.32 19.09 7.56
CA ALA A 411 -0.72 20.41 8.03
C ALA A 411 -2.25 20.63 8.08
N LYS A 412 -3.05 19.86 7.31
CA LYS A 412 -4.54 19.85 7.42
C LYS A 412 -5.02 19.46 8.83
N TYR A 413 -4.24 18.69 9.57
CA TYR A 413 -4.60 18.13 10.88
C TYR A 413 -3.75 18.71 12.02
N SER A 414 -2.47 18.96 11.76
CA SER A 414 -1.49 19.40 12.77
C SER A 414 -0.73 20.66 12.31
N PRO A 415 -1.41 21.78 11.99
CA PRO A 415 -0.81 22.94 11.32
C PRO A 415 0.34 23.61 12.09
N ASN A 416 0.36 23.49 13.42
CA ASN A 416 1.39 24.04 14.30
C ASN A 416 2.55 23.06 14.55
N ALA A 417 2.54 21.88 13.91
CA ALA A 417 3.50 20.80 14.14
C ALA A 417 4.06 20.18 12.84
N VAL A 418 3.94 20.90 11.72
CA VAL A 418 4.55 20.50 10.43
C VAL A 418 5.51 21.57 9.96
N TRP A 419 6.73 21.18 9.59
CA TRP A 419 7.80 22.06 9.13
C TRP A 419 8.38 21.57 7.81
N ASN A 420 8.45 22.46 6.81
CA ASN A 420 9.04 22.14 5.51
C ASN A 420 10.36 22.88 5.32
N TYR A 421 11.34 22.25 4.67
CA TYR A 421 12.59 22.90 4.24
C TYR A 421 12.81 22.80 2.73
N ARG A 422 13.83 23.50 2.21
CA ARG A 422 14.52 23.15 0.98
C ARG A 422 16.03 23.32 1.17
N VAL A 423 16.80 22.30 0.84
CA VAL A 423 18.26 22.38 0.85
C VAL A 423 18.75 23.09 -0.42
N ASN A 424 19.61 24.09 -0.21
CA ASN A 424 20.23 24.88 -1.28
C ASN A 424 21.72 25.12 -0.98
N ILE A 425 22.40 24.10 -0.44
CA ILE A 425 23.81 24.16 -0.05
C ILE A 425 24.67 24.10 -1.32
N ILE A 426 25.06 25.28 -1.82
CA ILE A 426 25.79 25.40 -3.09
C ILE A 426 27.22 24.86 -2.95
N ASP A 427 27.56 23.80 -3.68
CA ASP A 427 28.93 23.30 -3.84
C ASP A 427 29.43 23.55 -5.27
N GLN A 428 30.63 24.14 -5.39
CA GLN A 428 31.23 24.51 -6.67
C GLN A 428 31.51 23.30 -7.57
N SER A 429 31.79 22.13 -7.00
CA SER A 429 32.02 20.90 -7.75
C SER A 429 30.71 20.29 -8.25
N ASN A 430 29.61 20.37 -7.49
CA ASN A 430 28.27 19.97 -7.93
C ASN A 430 27.76 20.90 -9.06
N ILE A 431 27.94 22.21 -8.91
CA ILE A 431 27.62 23.21 -9.95
C ILE A 431 28.47 22.97 -11.23
N ALA A 432 29.77 22.70 -11.10
CA ALA A 432 30.66 22.38 -12.23
C ALA A 432 30.48 20.95 -12.79
N GLY A 433 29.82 20.07 -12.04
CA GLY A 433 29.29 18.79 -12.49
C GLY A 433 28.06 18.94 -13.37
N GLY A 434 27.22 19.94 -13.05
CA GLY A 434 25.94 20.21 -13.72
C GLY A 434 24.73 19.71 -12.95
N ILE A 435 24.92 19.15 -11.75
CA ILE A 435 23.87 18.55 -10.92
C ILE A 435 23.22 19.54 -9.92
N GLY A 436 23.74 20.76 -9.80
CA GLY A 436 23.10 21.81 -8.99
C GLY A 436 23.30 21.58 -7.49
N VAL A 437 22.20 21.48 -6.74
CA VAL A 437 22.17 20.95 -5.36
C VAL A 437 21.45 19.60 -5.41
N PRO A 438 22.18 18.48 -5.45
CA PRO A 438 21.64 17.16 -5.76
C PRO A 438 21.07 16.45 -4.52
N HIS A 439 20.17 15.49 -4.74
CA HIS A 439 19.53 14.63 -3.74
C HIS A 439 20.43 14.23 -2.54
N THR A 440 19.97 14.50 -1.33
CA THR A 440 20.57 14.15 -0.02
C THR A 440 21.93 14.80 0.24
N PHE A 441 22.21 15.95 -0.37
CA PHE A 441 23.50 16.61 -0.19
C PHE A 441 23.68 17.20 1.22
N GLU A 442 22.62 17.37 2.01
CA GLU A 442 22.67 17.81 3.41
C GLU A 442 23.08 16.73 4.42
N LEU A 443 23.21 15.46 4.03
CA LEU A 443 23.55 14.37 4.95
C LEU A 443 24.75 14.66 5.88
N PRO A 444 25.89 15.23 5.41
CA PRO A 444 27.00 15.64 6.28
C PRO A 444 26.71 16.88 7.15
N ALA A 445 25.68 17.66 6.81
CA ALA A 445 25.18 18.77 7.62
C ALA A 445 24.19 18.33 8.72
N ILE A 446 23.43 17.24 8.50
CA ILE A 446 22.59 16.62 9.54
C ILE A 446 23.47 15.87 10.55
N PHE A 447 24.26 14.89 10.07
CA PHE A 447 24.97 13.95 10.94
C PHE A 447 26.39 14.40 11.33
N GLY A 448 26.91 15.44 10.69
CA GLY A 448 28.26 15.96 10.90
C GLY A 448 29.29 15.38 9.93
N ALA A 449 30.33 16.16 9.66
CA ALA A 449 31.38 15.80 8.71
C ALA A 449 32.07 14.48 9.10
N GLY A 450 32.05 13.50 8.19
CA GLY A 450 32.62 12.17 8.41
C GLY A 450 31.68 11.12 9.02
N SER A 451 30.54 11.52 9.61
CA SER A 451 29.56 10.56 10.17
C SER A 451 28.87 9.71 9.11
N THR A 452 28.81 10.21 7.87
CA THR A 452 28.17 9.60 6.70
C THR A 452 29.19 8.98 5.74
N GLY A 453 30.37 8.61 6.25
CA GLY A 453 31.51 8.13 5.48
C GLY A 453 32.59 9.20 5.23
N THR A 454 33.74 8.75 4.70
CA THR A 454 34.94 9.59 4.52
C THR A 454 34.72 10.67 3.47
N LEU A 455 34.62 11.93 3.90
CA LEU A 455 34.59 13.09 3.00
C LEU A 455 35.91 13.24 2.24
N SER A 456 35.84 13.71 0.99
CA SER A 456 37.03 14.06 0.22
C SER A 456 37.75 15.28 0.84
N SER A 457 39.08 15.32 0.70
CA SER A 457 39.91 16.42 1.24
C SER A 457 39.62 17.81 0.63
N GLY A 458 38.89 17.86 -0.49
CA GLY A 458 38.39 19.08 -1.12
C GLY A 458 36.92 19.40 -0.83
N SER A 459 36.25 18.67 0.05
CA SER A 459 34.82 18.85 0.35
C SER A 459 34.52 20.26 0.88
N SER A 460 33.44 20.88 0.39
CA SER A 460 33.00 22.19 0.88
C SER A 460 32.59 22.18 2.35
N TYR A 461 32.13 21.04 2.87
CA TYR A 461 31.82 20.85 4.29
C TYR A 461 33.04 20.97 5.23
N LEU A 462 34.26 20.84 4.70
CA LEU A 462 35.51 21.11 5.42
C LEU A 462 36.02 22.54 5.22
N THR A 463 35.33 23.34 4.40
CA THR A 463 35.73 24.71 4.02
C THR A 463 34.54 25.68 3.99
N TYR A 464 34.06 26.10 2.82
CA TYR A 464 33.13 27.22 2.67
C TYR A 464 31.66 26.89 3.01
N ASN A 465 31.29 25.61 3.12
CA ASN A 465 29.98 25.16 3.61
C ASN A 465 30.01 24.63 5.06
N ALA A 466 31.16 24.61 5.74
CA ALA A 466 31.26 24.13 7.12
C ALA A 466 30.27 24.82 8.10
N GLY A 467 29.91 26.08 7.82
CA GLY A 467 28.97 26.86 8.63
C GLY A 467 27.51 26.40 8.62
N ILE A 468 27.07 25.56 7.66
CA ILE A 468 25.69 25.05 7.65
C ILE A 468 25.51 23.82 8.56
N ILE A 469 26.58 23.06 8.83
CA ILE A 469 26.55 21.85 9.66
C ILE A 469 25.93 22.10 11.04
N PRO A 470 26.42 23.04 11.88
CA PRO A 470 25.81 23.27 13.18
C PRO A 470 24.36 23.77 13.07
N VAL A 471 23.99 24.50 12.01
CA VAL A 471 22.63 25.02 11.80
C VAL A 471 21.66 23.86 11.52
N THR A 472 21.94 23.03 10.51
CA THR A 472 21.09 21.89 10.14
C THR A 472 21.02 20.86 11.27
N MET A 473 22.17 20.42 11.79
CA MET A 473 22.25 19.43 12.87
C MET A 473 21.37 19.80 14.08
N HIS A 474 21.43 21.05 14.56
CA HIS A 474 20.65 21.45 15.74
C HIS A 474 19.14 21.53 15.49
N TYR A 475 18.68 21.81 14.26
CA TYR A 475 17.25 21.72 13.94
C TYR A 475 16.74 20.28 14.01
N PHE A 476 17.49 19.32 13.44
CA PHE A 476 17.12 17.90 13.44
C PHE A 476 17.19 17.31 14.86
N ILE A 477 18.26 17.61 15.63
CA ILE A 477 18.37 17.26 17.05
C ILE A 477 17.20 17.82 17.86
N SER A 478 16.87 19.11 17.70
CA SER A 478 15.76 19.74 18.44
C SER A 478 14.42 19.07 18.14
N PHE A 479 14.17 18.67 16.89
CA PHE A 479 12.94 17.95 16.55
C PHE A 479 12.96 16.50 17.08
N ALA A 480 14.09 15.80 17.01
CA ALA A 480 14.23 14.47 17.61
C ALA A 480 14.00 14.50 19.14
N GLN A 481 14.40 15.58 19.81
CA GLN A 481 14.26 15.75 21.27
C GLN A 481 12.93 16.36 21.74
N THR A 482 12.25 17.19 20.93
CA THR A 482 11.06 17.95 21.40
C THR A 482 9.95 18.10 20.36
N LEU A 483 10.01 17.39 19.24
CA LEU A 483 9.05 17.46 18.12
C LEU A 483 8.87 18.87 17.52
N ASN A 484 9.85 19.75 17.71
CA ASN A 484 9.89 21.10 17.17
C ASN A 484 11.35 21.47 16.88
N PRO A 485 11.73 21.88 15.65
CA PRO A 485 13.11 22.18 15.32
C PRO A 485 13.65 23.43 16.03
N ASN A 486 12.78 24.29 16.60
CA ASN A 486 13.19 25.59 17.10
C ASN A 486 13.74 25.62 18.54
N THR A 487 13.43 24.59 19.34
CA THR A 487 13.65 24.57 20.80
C THR A 487 15.13 24.63 21.17
N TYR A 488 15.95 23.82 20.51
CA TYR A 488 17.40 23.72 20.70
C TYR A 488 18.18 24.04 19.41
N ARG A 489 17.57 24.78 18.47
CA ARG A 489 18.25 25.24 17.26
C ARG A 489 19.52 26.03 17.60
N TYR A 490 20.50 26.00 16.70
CA TYR A 490 21.76 26.70 16.86
C TYR A 490 21.54 28.21 17.07
N THR A 491 22.33 28.85 17.94
CA THR A 491 22.10 30.23 18.44
C THR A 491 21.99 31.30 17.34
N ALA A 492 22.65 31.09 16.19
CA ALA A 492 22.61 32.01 15.05
C ALA A 492 21.55 31.63 13.98
N ALA A 493 20.79 30.56 14.18
CA ALA A 493 19.80 30.06 13.23
C ALA A 493 18.46 30.82 13.36
N PRO A 494 17.79 31.15 12.24
CA PRO A 494 16.49 31.82 12.26
C PRO A 494 15.41 30.94 12.90
N GLU A 495 14.27 31.55 13.21
CA GLU A 495 13.05 30.79 13.53
C GLU A 495 12.53 30.08 12.27
N TRP A 496 12.38 28.76 12.34
CA TRP A 496 11.77 27.93 11.32
C TRP A 496 10.27 27.82 11.59
N LYS A 497 9.47 28.58 10.84
CA LYS A 497 8.01 28.53 10.95
C LYS A 497 7.43 27.26 10.34
N ASN A 498 6.23 26.92 10.76
CA ASN A 498 5.45 25.83 10.18
C ASN A 498 5.07 26.07 8.71
N TRP A 499 4.63 25.00 8.04
CA TRP A 499 4.17 25.01 6.64
C TRP A 499 3.18 26.14 6.31
N GLY A 500 2.22 26.42 7.20
CA GLY A 500 1.21 27.47 6.98
C GLY A 500 0.46 27.28 5.66
N ASN A 501 0.68 28.20 4.72
CA ASN A 501 0.09 28.17 3.37
C ASN A 501 1.14 27.86 2.27
N GLY A 502 2.27 27.23 2.61
CA GLY A 502 3.40 27.01 1.70
C GLY A 502 4.67 27.82 2.05
N GLU A 503 4.94 28.05 3.34
CA GLU A 503 6.23 28.57 3.82
C GLU A 503 7.20 27.41 4.11
N ARG A 504 8.49 27.58 3.80
CA ARG A 504 9.56 26.63 4.12
C ARG A 504 10.88 27.31 4.49
N LEU A 505 11.76 26.63 5.22
CA LEU A 505 13.11 27.12 5.50
C LEU A 505 14.07 26.75 4.35
N ARG A 506 14.72 27.73 3.72
CA ARG A 506 15.88 27.48 2.86
C ARG A 506 17.10 27.20 3.75
N LEU A 507 17.69 26.02 3.64
CA LEU A 507 18.97 25.67 4.28
C LEU A 507 20.12 25.96 3.30
N GLN A 508 20.89 27.01 3.59
CA GLN A 508 22.00 27.48 2.75
C GLN A 508 23.02 28.25 3.59
N THR A 509 24.31 27.95 3.39
CA THR A 509 25.40 28.58 4.13
C THR A 509 25.36 30.11 4.01
N ASN A 510 25.33 30.81 5.14
CA ASN A 510 25.23 32.27 5.26
C ASN A 510 23.95 32.93 4.69
N ASP A 511 22.98 32.15 4.21
CA ASP A 511 21.72 32.62 3.58
C ASP A 511 20.56 31.67 3.92
N THR A 512 20.53 31.20 5.17
CA THR A 512 19.45 30.37 5.71
C THR A 512 18.32 31.27 6.19
N ALA A 513 17.13 31.13 5.60
CA ALA A 513 15.97 31.99 5.85
C ALA A 513 14.66 31.32 5.44
N MET A 514 13.54 31.77 6.00
CA MET A 514 12.22 31.38 5.50
C MET A 514 11.98 31.93 4.08
N GLU A 515 11.35 31.12 3.23
CA GLU A 515 10.85 31.49 1.91
C GLU A 515 9.43 30.97 1.68
N VAL A 516 8.71 31.59 0.75
CA VAL A 516 7.42 31.11 0.25
C VAL A 516 7.67 30.23 -0.97
N ILE A 517 7.01 29.07 -1.05
CA ILE A 517 7.05 28.18 -2.21
C ILE A 517 6.38 28.90 -3.40
N PRO A 518 7.02 28.98 -4.58
CA PRO A 518 6.45 29.66 -5.73
C PRO A 518 5.10 29.07 -6.16
N GLU A 519 4.17 29.91 -6.59
CA GLU A 519 2.86 29.49 -7.13
C GLU A 519 3.02 28.49 -8.29
N THR A 520 4.04 28.69 -9.15
CA THR A 520 4.41 27.75 -10.22
C THR A 520 4.78 26.36 -9.72
N SER A 521 5.37 26.22 -8.52
CA SER A 521 5.66 24.90 -7.94
C SER A 521 4.37 24.20 -7.47
N PHE A 522 3.36 24.95 -7.02
CA PHE A 522 2.03 24.38 -6.74
C PHE A 522 1.30 23.97 -8.02
N GLU A 523 1.41 24.74 -9.10
CA GLU A 523 0.87 24.36 -10.42
C GLU A 523 1.51 23.07 -10.95
N LEU A 524 2.84 22.96 -10.86
CA LEU A 524 3.60 21.78 -11.27
C LEU A 524 3.30 20.54 -10.41
N CYS A 525 3.14 20.70 -9.08
CA CYS A 525 2.71 19.61 -8.22
C CYS A 525 1.24 19.23 -8.40
N ALA A 526 0.37 20.16 -8.82
CA ALA A 526 -1.00 19.83 -9.20
C ALA A 526 -1.06 18.95 -10.46
N LEU A 527 -0.19 19.20 -11.45
CA LEU A 527 -0.02 18.32 -12.61
C LEU A 527 0.42 16.90 -12.17
N TRP A 528 1.46 16.77 -11.34
CA TRP A 528 1.88 15.46 -10.85
C TRP A 528 0.79 14.76 -10.02
N ARG A 529 0.01 15.51 -9.22
CA ARG A 529 -1.15 14.97 -8.51
C ARG A 529 -2.23 14.44 -9.45
N GLU A 530 -2.50 15.08 -10.58
CA GLU A 530 -3.42 14.57 -11.61
C GLU A 530 -2.86 13.31 -12.30
N LEU A 531 -1.54 13.27 -12.55
CA LEU A 531 -0.89 12.15 -13.24
C LEU A 531 -0.65 10.91 -12.36
N SER A 532 -0.57 11.05 -11.04
CA SER A 532 -0.31 9.96 -10.07
C SER A 532 -1.11 8.67 -10.32
N GLU A 533 -2.43 8.76 -10.54
CA GLU A 533 -3.29 7.58 -10.82
C GLU A 533 -2.93 6.83 -12.13
N THR A 534 -2.07 7.40 -12.96
CA THR A 534 -1.50 6.78 -14.18
C THR A 534 0.01 6.46 -14.03
N MET A 535 0.66 6.95 -12.98
CA MET A 535 2.07 6.68 -12.67
C MET A 535 2.24 5.49 -11.72
N GLU A 536 1.31 5.33 -10.78
CA GLU A 536 1.31 4.27 -9.77
C GLU A 536 0.82 2.96 -10.41
N VAL A 537 -0.50 2.71 -10.38
CA VAL A 537 -1.13 1.45 -10.82
C VAL A 537 -1.70 1.58 -12.23
N TYR A 538 -1.81 0.47 -12.98
CA TYR A 538 -2.74 0.37 -14.12
C TYR A 538 -4.16 0.40 -13.57
N LYS A 539 -4.67 1.61 -13.31
CA LYS A 539 -6.07 1.85 -12.97
C LYS A 539 -6.90 1.45 -14.19
N MET A 540 -7.32 0.18 -14.19
CA MET A 540 -7.51 -0.61 -15.41
C MET A 540 -8.42 0.15 -16.38
N SER A 541 -7.82 0.75 -17.40
CA SER A 541 -8.54 1.71 -18.23
C SER A 541 -9.55 0.90 -19.03
N VAL A 542 -10.83 1.00 -18.67
CA VAL A 542 -11.95 0.44 -19.44
C VAL A 542 -11.75 0.92 -20.87
N HIS A 543 -11.25 0.03 -21.72
CA HIS A 543 -10.74 0.39 -23.03
C HIS A 543 -11.87 1.12 -23.75
N ASP A 544 -11.67 2.39 -24.11
CA ASP A 544 -12.72 3.21 -24.71
C ASP A 544 -13.18 2.51 -26.00
N LEU A 545 -14.33 1.84 -25.89
CA LEU A 545 -14.68 0.71 -26.75
C LEU A 545 -14.62 1.17 -28.20
N THR A 546 -13.78 0.52 -29.01
CA THR A 546 -13.67 0.87 -30.43
C THR A 546 -15.07 0.88 -31.03
N THR A 547 -15.37 1.77 -31.97
CA THR A 547 -16.74 1.98 -32.47
C THR A 547 -17.44 0.67 -32.87
N LYS A 548 -16.67 -0.32 -33.35
CA LYS A 548 -17.12 -1.69 -33.63
C LYS A 548 -17.49 -2.50 -32.37
N GLN A 549 -16.64 -2.51 -31.33
CA GLN A 549 -16.95 -3.16 -30.05
C GLN A 549 -18.14 -2.47 -29.35
N TRP A 550 -18.19 -1.13 -29.37
CA TRP A 550 -19.29 -0.37 -28.78
C TRP A 550 -20.64 -0.70 -29.45
N ILE A 551 -20.70 -0.68 -30.80
CA ILE A 551 -21.88 -1.14 -31.56
C ILE A 551 -22.21 -2.62 -31.24
N GLY A 552 -21.20 -3.46 -31.04
CA GLY A 552 -21.38 -4.84 -30.59
C GLY A 552 -22.08 -4.96 -29.23
N SER A 553 -21.66 -4.14 -28.25
CA SER A 553 -22.23 -4.12 -26.89
C SER A 553 -23.67 -3.58 -26.86
N LEU A 554 -24.03 -2.67 -27.78
CA LEU A 554 -25.43 -2.23 -27.94
C LEU A 554 -26.37 -3.42 -28.24
N MET A 555 -25.89 -4.41 -28.99
CA MET A 555 -26.68 -5.56 -29.44
C MET A 555 -26.61 -6.79 -28.52
N GLU A 556 -25.73 -6.79 -27.52
CA GLU A 556 -25.51 -7.94 -26.62
C GLU A 556 -26.77 -8.36 -25.84
N PRO A 557 -27.54 -7.45 -25.19
CA PRO A 557 -28.74 -7.87 -24.47
C PRO A 557 -29.79 -8.48 -25.40
N GLY A 558 -29.83 -8.04 -26.66
CA GLY A 558 -30.70 -8.63 -27.68
C GLY A 558 -30.40 -10.10 -27.98
N LYS A 559 -29.15 -10.54 -27.85
CA LYS A 559 -28.76 -11.96 -28.01
C LYS A 559 -29.28 -12.79 -26.84
N ILE A 560 -29.04 -12.32 -25.61
CA ILE A 560 -29.47 -12.97 -24.36
C ILE A 560 -31.01 -13.07 -24.32
N LEU A 561 -31.70 -11.97 -24.61
CA LEU A 561 -33.16 -11.91 -24.67
C LEU A 561 -33.75 -12.89 -25.69
N LEU A 562 -33.13 -13.03 -26.87
CA LEU A 562 -33.55 -14.00 -27.88
C LEU A 562 -33.35 -15.46 -27.42
N TRP A 563 -32.33 -15.76 -26.61
CA TRP A 563 -32.12 -17.10 -26.05
C TRP A 563 -33.14 -17.42 -24.96
N ALA A 564 -33.39 -16.49 -24.02
CA ALA A 564 -34.42 -16.64 -23.00
C ALA A 564 -35.82 -16.79 -23.62
N PHE A 565 -36.16 -15.98 -24.63
CA PHE A 565 -37.40 -16.11 -25.40
C PHE A 565 -37.53 -17.47 -26.08
N LYS A 566 -36.46 -17.99 -26.71
CA LYS A 566 -36.45 -19.34 -27.30
C LYS A 566 -36.72 -20.44 -26.26
N SER A 567 -36.13 -20.33 -25.05
CA SER A 567 -36.40 -21.25 -23.95
C SER A 567 -37.87 -21.20 -23.52
N TYR A 568 -38.43 -19.99 -23.39
CA TYR A 568 -39.83 -19.78 -23.05
C TYR A 568 -40.79 -20.41 -24.07
N VAL A 569 -40.57 -20.16 -25.36
CA VAL A 569 -41.36 -20.78 -26.44
C VAL A 569 -41.24 -22.30 -26.40
N LYS A 570 -40.02 -22.85 -26.21
CA LYS A 570 -39.78 -24.29 -26.13
C LYS A 570 -40.54 -24.94 -24.97
N VAL A 571 -40.48 -24.38 -23.76
CA VAL A 571 -41.20 -24.91 -22.58
C VAL A 571 -42.72 -24.85 -22.76
N ASN A 572 -43.25 -23.77 -23.32
CA ASN A 572 -44.68 -23.67 -23.60
C ASN A 572 -45.13 -24.71 -24.66
N VAL A 573 -44.38 -24.89 -25.74
CA VAL A 573 -44.67 -25.90 -26.78
C VAL A 573 -44.57 -27.32 -26.21
N GLU A 574 -43.52 -27.65 -25.45
CA GLU A 574 -43.40 -28.96 -24.79
C GLU A 574 -44.56 -29.22 -23.82
N THR A 575 -45.02 -28.21 -23.10
CA THR A 575 -46.13 -28.32 -22.14
C THR A 575 -47.46 -28.62 -22.85
N VAL A 576 -47.74 -27.93 -23.95
CA VAL A 576 -48.91 -28.21 -24.80
C VAL A 576 -48.84 -29.60 -25.42
N LEU A 577 -47.67 -30.02 -25.93
CA LEU A 577 -47.46 -31.36 -26.50
C LEU A 577 -47.57 -32.48 -25.45
N ARG A 578 -47.29 -32.20 -24.16
CA ARG A 578 -47.55 -33.10 -23.02
C ARG A 578 -49.02 -33.08 -22.56
N GLY A 579 -49.93 -32.51 -23.36
CA GLY A 579 -51.38 -32.50 -23.13
C GLY A 579 -51.91 -31.35 -22.26
N GLN A 580 -51.05 -30.49 -21.71
CA GLN A 580 -51.44 -29.38 -20.84
C GLN A 580 -51.77 -28.12 -21.65
N ILE A 581 -52.72 -28.23 -22.59
CA ILE A 581 -53.02 -27.24 -23.63
C ILE A 581 -53.27 -25.82 -23.07
N PHE A 582 -53.92 -25.70 -21.91
CA PHE A 582 -54.24 -24.41 -21.28
C PHE A 582 -53.21 -23.90 -20.26
N ALA A 583 -52.16 -24.68 -19.93
CA ALA A 583 -51.17 -24.24 -18.94
C ALA A 583 -50.42 -22.94 -19.30
N PRO A 584 -50.12 -22.61 -20.59
CA PRO A 584 -49.61 -21.30 -20.98
C PRO A 584 -50.47 -20.10 -20.56
N LEU A 585 -51.79 -20.30 -20.39
CA LEU A 585 -52.73 -19.27 -19.96
C LEU A 585 -53.02 -19.32 -18.45
N LEU A 586 -53.08 -20.52 -17.86
CA LEU A 586 -53.45 -20.73 -16.46
C LEU A 586 -52.26 -20.65 -15.48
N HIS A 587 -51.05 -20.97 -15.93
CA HIS A 587 -49.84 -21.06 -15.11
C HIS A 587 -48.61 -20.36 -15.75
N PRO A 588 -48.74 -19.13 -16.27
CA PRO A 588 -47.66 -18.46 -17.02
C PRO A 588 -46.40 -18.20 -16.18
N SER A 589 -46.54 -17.91 -14.88
CA SER A 589 -45.41 -17.75 -13.95
C SER A 589 -44.58 -19.02 -13.87
N ARG A 590 -45.19 -20.15 -13.48
CA ARG A 590 -44.51 -21.45 -13.40
C ARG A 590 -43.75 -21.80 -14.69
N LEU A 591 -44.36 -21.59 -15.85
CA LEU A 591 -43.74 -21.93 -17.15
C LEU A 591 -42.63 -20.95 -17.54
N ARG A 592 -42.73 -19.68 -17.17
CA ARG A 592 -41.63 -18.70 -17.25
C ARG A 592 -40.46 -19.11 -16.36
N ASP A 593 -40.75 -19.51 -15.13
CA ASP A 593 -39.72 -19.81 -14.12
C ASP A 593 -39.00 -21.14 -14.46
N GLU A 594 -39.72 -22.13 -14.99
CA GLU A 594 -39.14 -23.35 -15.59
C GLU A 594 -38.29 -23.03 -16.83
N ALA A 595 -38.75 -22.12 -17.70
CA ALA A 595 -37.99 -21.70 -18.88
C ALA A 595 -36.73 -20.89 -18.54
N PHE A 596 -36.77 -20.08 -17.49
CA PHE A 596 -35.64 -19.32 -16.95
C PHE A 596 -34.59 -20.28 -16.36
N GLY A 597 -35.00 -21.26 -15.55
CA GLY A 597 -34.09 -22.29 -15.04
C GLY A 597 -33.42 -23.08 -16.17
N ARG A 598 -34.19 -23.59 -17.13
CA ARG A 598 -33.64 -24.28 -18.32
C ARG A 598 -32.75 -23.40 -19.19
N PHE A 599 -33.05 -22.11 -19.30
CA PHE A 599 -32.20 -21.14 -20.00
C PHE A 599 -30.86 -20.99 -19.29
N TRP A 600 -30.84 -20.80 -17.97
CA TRP A 600 -29.61 -20.59 -17.22
C TRP A 600 -28.71 -21.83 -17.19
N VAL A 601 -29.26 -23.03 -16.99
CA VAL A 601 -28.49 -24.28 -17.10
C VAL A 601 -27.84 -24.39 -18.48
N ALA A 602 -28.62 -24.23 -19.56
CA ALA A 602 -28.06 -24.27 -20.92
C ALA A 602 -27.04 -23.15 -21.19
N PHE A 603 -27.21 -21.97 -20.59
CA PHE A 603 -26.29 -20.84 -20.75
C PHE A 603 -24.97 -21.04 -19.99
N SER A 604 -24.99 -21.62 -18.78
CA SER A 604 -23.76 -21.98 -18.05
C SER A 604 -23.05 -23.17 -18.71
N THR A 605 -23.76 -24.26 -19.01
CA THR A 605 -23.15 -25.46 -19.62
C THR A 605 -22.57 -25.17 -21.00
N ASN A 606 -23.23 -24.37 -21.85
CA ASN A 606 -22.66 -23.99 -23.14
C ASN A 606 -21.41 -23.11 -22.98
N ARG A 607 -21.35 -22.24 -21.97
CA ARG A 607 -20.13 -21.46 -21.67
C ARG A 607 -18.97 -22.32 -21.19
N GLU A 608 -19.25 -23.46 -20.57
CA GLU A 608 -18.25 -24.42 -20.10
C GLU A 608 -17.82 -25.38 -21.23
N SER A 609 -18.69 -25.70 -22.20
CA SER A 609 -18.34 -26.49 -23.39
C SER A 609 -17.65 -25.68 -24.49
N ASP A 610 -18.00 -24.40 -24.65
CA ASP A 610 -17.36 -23.47 -25.59
C ASP A 610 -16.12 -22.79 -24.97
N ALA A 611 -15.69 -23.22 -23.78
CA ALA A 611 -14.44 -22.79 -23.18
C ALA A 611 -13.26 -23.19 -24.09
N PRO A 612 -12.39 -22.25 -24.52
CA PRO A 612 -11.25 -22.59 -25.34
C PRO A 612 -10.32 -23.59 -24.63
N PRO A 613 -9.62 -24.48 -25.36
CA PRO A 613 -8.42 -25.11 -24.81
C PRO A 613 -7.45 -24.00 -24.36
N PRO A 614 -6.63 -24.21 -23.31
CA PRO A 614 -5.80 -23.17 -22.73
C PRO A 614 -4.96 -22.46 -23.80
N LEU A 615 -5.33 -21.20 -24.07
CA LEU A 615 -4.69 -20.37 -25.08
C LEU A 615 -3.29 -19.97 -24.60
N PRO A 616 -2.33 -19.75 -25.51
CA PRO A 616 -1.01 -19.25 -25.14
C PRO A 616 -1.14 -17.94 -24.36
N ILE A 617 -0.32 -17.79 -23.33
CA ILE A 617 -0.34 -16.78 -22.26
C ILE A 617 -1.00 -15.47 -22.70
N GLN A 618 -2.26 -15.29 -22.30
CA GLN A 618 -2.95 -14.00 -22.40
C GLN A 618 -2.39 -13.07 -21.31
N THR A 619 -2.28 -11.77 -21.63
CA THR A 619 -1.85 -10.74 -20.67
C THR A 619 -2.74 -10.74 -19.42
N PRO A 620 -2.20 -11.02 -18.22
CA PRO A 620 -2.98 -10.95 -16.99
C PRO A 620 -3.56 -9.54 -16.78
N GLY A 621 -4.84 -9.45 -16.39
CA GLY A 621 -5.46 -8.20 -15.94
C GLY A 621 -6.35 -7.44 -16.93
N GLU A 622 -6.58 -7.91 -18.17
CA GLU A 622 -7.57 -7.26 -19.06
C GLU A 622 -9.00 -7.73 -18.74
N ILE A 623 -9.81 -6.89 -18.08
CA ILE A 623 -11.26 -7.11 -17.91
C ILE A 623 -11.95 -6.87 -19.27
N GLN A 624 -12.23 -7.95 -19.99
CA GLN A 624 -12.92 -7.92 -21.28
C GLN A 624 -14.45 -7.93 -21.12
N GLY A 625 -14.97 -8.38 -19.98
CA GLY A 625 -16.41 -8.43 -19.69
C GLY A 625 -16.74 -8.47 -18.20
N SER A 626 -18.04 -8.43 -17.88
CA SER A 626 -18.52 -8.34 -16.50
C SER A 626 -18.30 -9.59 -15.63
N SER A 627 -17.75 -10.67 -16.19
CA SER A 627 -17.35 -11.88 -15.44
C SER A 627 -16.00 -11.68 -14.75
N ASP A 628 -15.11 -10.92 -15.34
CA ASP A 628 -13.74 -10.74 -14.86
C ASP A 628 -13.70 -9.76 -13.66
N LEU A 629 -14.80 -9.02 -13.46
CA LEU A 629 -15.11 -8.24 -12.25
C LEU A 629 -15.39 -9.10 -11.00
N ILE A 630 -15.69 -10.41 -11.13
CA ILE A 630 -16.19 -11.22 -10.02
C ILE A 630 -15.06 -11.79 -9.14
N PRO A 631 -13.98 -12.41 -9.67
CA PRO A 631 -12.88 -12.94 -8.86
C PRO A 631 -12.26 -11.95 -7.86
N PRO A 632 -11.89 -10.69 -8.23
CA PRO A 632 -11.27 -9.76 -7.27
C PRO A 632 -12.25 -9.22 -6.21
N ILE A 633 -13.55 -9.33 -6.43
CA ILE A 633 -14.56 -8.98 -5.43
C ILE A 633 -14.80 -10.16 -4.48
N LEU A 634 -14.99 -11.38 -4.99
CA LEU A 634 -15.28 -12.55 -4.15
C LEU A 634 -14.09 -13.05 -3.31
N SER A 635 -12.85 -12.70 -3.67
CA SER A 635 -11.66 -12.96 -2.84
C SER A 635 -11.74 -12.36 -1.43
N HIS A 636 -12.56 -11.32 -1.23
CA HIS A 636 -12.77 -10.64 0.05
C HIS A 636 -13.70 -11.38 1.03
N ALA A 637 -14.32 -12.50 0.60
CA ALA A 637 -15.32 -13.24 1.35
C ALA A 637 -14.74 -14.09 2.48
N SER A 638 -15.36 -14.00 3.66
CA SER A 638 -14.91 -14.68 4.89
C SER A 638 -16.06 -14.89 5.89
N GLY A 639 -15.84 -15.77 6.87
CA GLY A 639 -16.75 -16.02 7.99
C GLY A 639 -18.00 -16.82 7.60
N ILE A 640 -19.15 -16.44 8.15
CA ILE A 640 -20.48 -16.91 7.77
C ILE A 640 -20.96 -16.07 6.57
N VAL A 641 -21.19 -16.74 5.44
CA VAL A 641 -21.51 -16.10 4.16
C VAL A 641 -22.97 -16.32 3.76
N LEU A 642 -23.68 -15.27 3.33
CA LEU A 642 -24.93 -15.39 2.57
C LEU A 642 -24.63 -15.23 1.08
N ASP A 643 -25.00 -16.21 0.26
CA ASP A 643 -24.83 -16.21 -1.19
C ASP A 643 -26.20 -16.02 -1.84
N VAL A 644 -26.45 -14.83 -2.42
CA VAL A 644 -27.79 -14.40 -2.85
C VAL A 644 -28.02 -14.71 -4.33
N GLY A 645 -28.96 -15.61 -4.64
CA GLY A 645 -29.28 -16.04 -6.01
C GLY A 645 -28.11 -16.69 -6.76
N PRO A 646 -27.46 -17.73 -6.19
CA PRO A 646 -26.28 -18.38 -6.78
C PRO A 646 -26.55 -19.09 -8.12
N GLY A 647 -27.82 -19.30 -8.49
CA GLY A 647 -28.22 -19.93 -9.73
C GLY A 647 -27.70 -21.36 -9.83
N THR A 648 -26.90 -21.64 -10.86
CA THR A 648 -26.23 -22.93 -11.08
C THR A 648 -24.90 -23.10 -10.33
N GLY A 649 -24.53 -22.16 -9.45
CA GLY A 649 -23.30 -22.28 -8.64
C GLY A 649 -22.03 -21.87 -9.38
N THR A 650 -22.14 -21.15 -10.50
CA THR A 650 -20.99 -20.75 -11.35
C THR A 650 -19.84 -20.03 -10.63
N GLN A 651 -20.09 -19.43 -9.47
CA GLN A 651 -19.08 -18.71 -8.67
C GLN A 651 -18.45 -19.55 -7.54
N MET A 652 -18.94 -20.77 -7.29
CA MET A 652 -18.41 -21.67 -6.25
C MET A 652 -16.89 -21.92 -6.28
N PRO A 653 -16.18 -21.99 -7.43
CA PRO A 653 -14.72 -22.13 -7.45
C PRO A 653 -13.98 -21.00 -6.72
N LEU A 654 -14.60 -19.82 -6.61
CA LEU A 654 -14.07 -18.65 -5.90
C LEU A 654 -14.36 -18.67 -4.39
N LEU A 655 -15.29 -19.51 -3.93
CA LEU A 655 -15.74 -19.61 -2.54
C LEU A 655 -15.03 -20.72 -1.74
N ARG A 656 -13.91 -21.23 -2.25
CA ARG A 656 -13.10 -22.30 -1.64
C ARG A 656 -12.13 -21.81 -0.54
N SER A 657 -12.10 -20.51 -0.25
CA SER A 657 -11.22 -19.92 0.76
C SER A 657 -11.37 -20.57 2.14
N PRO A 658 -10.28 -20.91 2.85
CA PRO A 658 -10.36 -21.44 4.22
C PRO A 658 -10.94 -20.42 5.21
N ALA A 659 -10.87 -19.12 4.89
CA ALA A 659 -11.48 -18.06 5.69
C ALA A 659 -13.03 -18.10 5.69
N ILE A 660 -13.66 -18.80 4.73
CA ILE A 660 -15.10 -19.02 4.69
C ILE A 660 -15.44 -20.24 5.56
N ARG A 661 -16.23 -20.03 6.61
CA ARG A 661 -16.62 -21.08 7.57
C ARG A 661 -17.82 -21.91 7.07
N THR A 662 -18.82 -21.23 6.52
CA THR A 662 -20.10 -21.81 6.04
C THR A 662 -20.78 -20.81 5.11
N ILE A 663 -21.54 -21.31 4.13
CA ILE A 663 -22.21 -20.52 3.09
C ILE A 663 -23.69 -20.93 3.05
N TYR A 664 -24.59 -19.95 3.03
CA TYR A 664 -26.02 -20.16 2.88
C TYR A 664 -26.48 -19.59 1.54
N GLY A 665 -26.79 -20.47 0.58
CA GLY A 665 -27.17 -20.10 -0.78
C GLY A 665 -28.67 -19.90 -0.93
N ALA A 666 -29.16 -18.66 -0.96
CA ALA A 666 -30.58 -18.33 -1.10
C ALA A 666 -31.01 -18.36 -2.57
N GLU A 667 -31.58 -19.48 -3.01
CA GLU A 667 -31.98 -19.72 -4.40
C GLU A 667 -33.47 -20.11 -4.49
N PRO A 668 -34.36 -19.25 -5.02
CA PRO A 668 -35.78 -19.58 -5.18
C PRO A 668 -36.06 -20.57 -6.33
N CYS A 669 -35.21 -20.60 -7.37
CA CYS A 669 -35.46 -21.42 -8.56
C CYS A 669 -35.09 -22.89 -8.33
N HIS A 670 -36.08 -23.69 -7.90
CA HIS A 670 -35.92 -25.11 -7.61
C HIS A 670 -35.39 -25.94 -8.81
N GLY A 671 -35.53 -25.44 -10.04
CA GLY A 671 -34.96 -26.05 -11.24
C GLY A 671 -33.42 -25.94 -11.35
N LEU A 672 -32.78 -25.10 -10.52
CA LEU A 672 -31.33 -24.89 -10.49
C LEU A 672 -30.65 -25.66 -9.35
N HIS A 673 -31.39 -26.05 -8.30
CA HIS A 673 -30.83 -26.69 -7.09
C HIS A 673 -30.04 -27.98 -7.37
N ALA A 674 -30.43 -28.76 -8.37
CA ALA A 674 -29.71 -29.98 -8.73
C ALA A 674 -28.30 -29.69 -9.28
N GLU A 675 -28.16 -28.64 -10.10
CA GLU A 675 -26.88 -28.20 -10.66
C GLU A 675 -26.03 -27.53 -9.57
N LEU A 676 -26.64 -26.65 -8.78
CA LEU A 676 -26.02 -25.99 -7.64
C LEU A 676 -25.44 -27.00 -6.63
N HIS A 677 -26.17 -28.08 -6.34
CA HIS A 677 -25.71 -29.15 -5.46
C HIS A 677 -24.63 -30.02 -6.10
N ALA A 678 -24.71 -30.31 -7.41
CA ALA A 678 -23.65 -31.01 -8.13
C ALA A 678 -22.34 -30.20 -8.14
N ARG A 679 -22.43 -28.87 -8.30
CA ARG A 679 -21.29 -27.95 -8.27
C ARG A 679 -20.70 -27.79 -6.87
N ALA A 680 -21.53 -27.79 -5.82
CA ALA A 680 -21.06 -27.84 -4.44
C ALA A 680 -20.22 -29.10 -4.15
N ILE A 681 -20.60 -30.25 -4.74
CA ILE A 681 -19.82 -31.49 -4.65
C ILE A 681 -18.50 -31.38 -5.42
N SER A 682 -18.51 -30.90 -6.67
CA SER A 682 -17.28 -30.86 -7.49
C SER A 682 -16.23 -29.88 -6.96
N GLU A 683 -16.65 -28.79 -6.31
CA GLU A 683 -15.75 -27.82 -5.67
C GLU A 683 -15.34 -28.19 -4.23
N GLY A 684 -15.80 -29.34 -3.70
CA GLY A 684 -15.49 -29.79 -2.35
C GLY A 684 -16.15 -28.97 -1.23
N LEU A 685 -17.26 -28.28 -1.53
CA LEU A 685 -17.96 -27.37 -0.62
C LEU A 685 -19.16 -28.00 0.10
N THR A 686 -19.48 -29.29 -0.14
CA THR A 686 -20.65 -30.00 0.41
C THR A 686 -20.86 -29.80 1.92
N ASP A 687 -19.79 -29.87 2.71
CA ASP A 687 -19.87 -29.75 4.18
C ASP A 687 -20.09 -28.31 4.68
N LYS A 688 -19.91 -27.31 3.80
CA LYS A 688 -20.01 -25.87 4.12
C LYS A 688 -21.20 -25.17 3.46
N TYR A 689 -21.71 -25.66 2.33
CA TYR A 689 -22.67 -24.95 1.48
C TYR A 689 -24.10 -25.46 1.66
N HIS A 690 -24.97 -24.64 2.25
CA HIS A 690 -26.35 -24.98 2.56
C HIS A 690 -27.32 -24.25 1.62
N ILE A 691 -27.98 -24.99 0.71
CA ILE A 691 -28.97 -24.41 -0.21
C ILE A 691 -30.25 -24.10 0.56
N LEU A 692 -30.69 -22.84 0.51
CA LEU A 692 -31.96 -22.36 1.05
C LEU A 692 -32.96 -22.18 -0.10
N PRO A 693 -34.06 -22.95 -0.14
CA PRO A 693 -35.04 -22.90 -1.24
C PRO A 693 -36.03 -21.74 -1.06
N CYS A 694 -35.52 -20.51 -1.04
CA CYS A 694 -36.28 -19.30 -0.69
C CYS A 694 -35.84 -18.08 -1.52
N GLY A 695 -36.69 -17.05 -1.58
CA GLY A 695 -36.27 -15.71 -1.99
C GLY A 695 -35.38 -15.04 -0.95
N VAL A 696 -34.81 -13.88 -1.32
CA VAL A 696 -34.00 -13.02 -0.44
C VAL A 696 -34.82 -11.94 0.28
N GLU A 697 -36.07 -11.70 -0.15
CA GLU A 697 -36.99 -10.80 0.58
C GLU A 697 -37.30 -11.37 1.97
N ALA A 698 -37.45 -10.49 2.96
CA ALA A 698 -37.53 -10.88 4.37
C ALA A 698 -38.64 -11.90 4.70
N SER A 699 -39.75 -11.88 3.95
CA SER A 699 -40.86 -12.86 4.07
C SER A 699 -40.42 -14.31 3.89
N ASP A 700 -39.38 -14.53 3.08
CA ASP A 700 -38.94 -15.83 2.61
C ASP A 700 -37.61 -16.20 3.27
N LEU A 701 -36.69 -15.24 3.35
CA LEU A 701 -35.35 -15.44 3.88
C LEU A 701 -35.35 -15.64 5.41
N ILE A 702 -36.05 -14.81 6.18
CA ILE A 702 -36.01 -14.89 7.65
C ILE A 702 -36.54 -16.25 8.15
N PRO A 703 -37.68 -16.79 7.65
CA PRO A 703 -38.12 -18.14 8.01
C PRO A 703 -37.20 -19.27 7.52
N ALA A 704 -36.34 -19.03 6.52
CA ALA A 704 -35.32 -19.98 6.10
C ALA A 704 -34.11 -19.95 7.05
N LEU A 705 -33.63 -18.77 7.45
CA LEU A 705 -32.53 -18.58 8.40
C LEU A 705 -32.90 -19.07 9.82
N GLN A 706 -34.16 -18.86 10.24
CA GLN A 706 -34.70 -19.42 11.49
C GLN A 706 -34.65 -20.96 11.52
N LYS A 707 -34.95 -21.63 10.40
CA LYS A 707 -34.83 -23.11 10.30
C LYS A 707 -33.38 -23.60 10.40
N GLN A 708 -32.41 -22.77 10.06
CA GLN A 708 -30.98 -23.05 10.24
C GLN A 708 -30.46 -22.64 11.63
N SER A 709 -31.34 -22.19 12.55
CA SER A 709 -30.98 -21.67 13.88
C SER A 709 -30.01 -20.47 13.85
N LEU A 710 -29.97 -19.71 12.74
CA LEU A 710 -29.17 -18.49 12.60
C LEU A 710 -29.85 -17.25 13.20
N LEU A 711 -31.15 -17.32 13.44
CA LEU A 711 -31.99 -16.27 13.99
C LEU A 711 -32.93 -16.83 15.05
N ASP A 712 -33.31 -15.99 16.01
CA ASP A 712 -34.26 -16.36 17.06
C ASP A 712 -35.59 -16.85 16.46
N THR A 713 -36.08 -17.97 16.98
CA THR A 713 -37.33 -18.64 16.55
C THR A 713 -38.53 -18.26 17.42
N SER A 714 -38.34 -17.45 18.48
CA SER A 714 -39.42 -17.02 19.39
C SER A 714 -40.51 -16.17 18.72
N ASN A 715 -40.18 -15.53 17.60
CA ASN A 715 -41.07 -14.64 16.87
C ASN A 715 -41.16 -15.02 15.38
N ALA A 716 -42.39 -15.21 14.90
CA ALA A 716 -42.68 -15.64 13.53
C ALA A 716 -42.92 -14.47 12.53
N ASP A 717 -42.86 -13.20 12.95
CA ASP A 717 -42.89 -12.04 12.05
C ASP A 717 -41.47 -11.62 11.64
N PRO A 718 -41.08 -11.77 10.35
CA PRO A 718 -39.80 -11.29 9.84
C PRO A 718 -39.51 -9.81 10.11
N THR A 719 -40.56 -8.97 10.16
CA THR A 719 -40.43 -7.52 10.38
C THR A 719 -39.97 -7.24 11.81
N ALA A 720 -40.55 -7.93 12.79
CA ALA A 720 -40.14 -7.86 14.19
C ALA A 720 -38.75 -8.46 14.44
N VAL A 721 -38.38 -9.54 13.74
CA VAL A 721 -37.03 -10.12 13.81
C VAL A 721 -35.98 -9.13 13.29
N LEU A 722 -36.14 -8.59 12.08
CA LEU A 722 -35.22 -7.57 11.52
C LEU A 722 -35.14 -6.33 12.43
N LYS A 723 -36.29 -5.84 12.92
CA LYS A 723 -36.31 -4.70 13.84
C LYS A 723 -35.59 -4.99 15.16
N ASN A 724 -35.53 -6.24 15.63
CA ASN A 724 -34.73 -6.59 16.80
C ASN A 724 -33.23 -6.49 16.51
N LEU A 725 -32.78 -7.05 15.39
CA LEU A 725 -31.38 -6.95 14.93
C LEU A 725 -30.95 -5.48 14.70
N GLU A 726 -31.86 -4.63 14.23
CA GLU A 726 -31.62 -3.18 14.09
C GLU A 726 -31.49 -2.45 15.43
N ASN A 727 -32.13 -2.94 16.49
CA ASN A 727 -32.03 -2.34 17.82
C ASN A 727 -30.77 -2.79 18.58
N THR A 728 -30.28 -4.01 18.34
CA THR A 728 -29.09 -4.54 19.03
C THR A 728 -27.80 -4.37 18.24
N GLY A 729 -27.87 -4.34 16.90
CA GLY A 729 -26.71 -4.36 16.01
C GLY A 729 -26.16 -5.76 15.71
N ASP A 730 -26.72 -6.82 16.32
CA ASP A 730 -26.23 -8.21 16.25
C ASP A 730 -26.54 -8.91 14.92
N GLY A 731 -25.96 -8.44 13.82
CA GLY A 731 -26.09 -9.09 12.52
C GLY A 731 -25.62 -10.54 12.51
N VAL A 732 -26.06 -11.29 11.50
CA VAL A 732 -25.80 -12.73 11.35
C VAL A 732 -24.52 -13.00 10.57
N PHE A 733 -24.34 -12.29 9.46
CA PHE A 733 -23.33 -12.61 8.43
C PHE A 733 -22.10 -11.73 8.52
N ASP A 734 -20.94 -12.35 8.33
CA ASP A 734 -19.66 -11.68 8.16
C ASP A 734 -19.49 -11.19 6.71
N THR A 735 -20.06 -11.92 5.75
CA THR A 735 -20.11 -11.54 4.33
C THR A 735 -21.49 -11.80 3.71
N ILE A 736 -21.96 -10.91 2.85
CA ILE A 736 -23.11 -11.15 1.96
C ILE A 736 -22.66 -10.92 0.51
N LEU A 737 -22.98 -11.86 -0.39
CA LEU A 737 -22.66 -11.80 -1.82
C LEU A 737 -23.89 -11.40 -2.64
N CYS A 738 -23.73 -10.45 -3.56
CA CYS A 738 -24.78 -9.98 -4.47
C CYS A 738 -24.21 -9.88 -5.90
N VAL A 739 -24.26 -10.99 -6.64
CA VAL A 739 -23.68 -11.11 -7.99
C VAL A 739 -24.81 -11.24 -9.01
N ARG A 740 -25.17 -10.11 -9.65
CA ARG A 740 -26.16 -9.98 -10.73
C ARG A 740 -27.59 -10.46 -10.36
N VAL A 741 -27.99 -10.21 -9.12
CA VAL A 741 -29.24 -10.67 -8.50
C VAL A 741 -30.16 -9.53 -8.05
N LEU A 742 -29.61 -8.43 -7.53
CA LEU A 742 -30.35 -7.25 -7.05
C LEU A 742 -31.09 -6.52 -8.18
N CYS A 743 -30.70 -6.78 -9.44
CA CYS A 743 -31.47 -6.36 -10.60
C CYS A 743 -32.85 -7.03 -10.73
N SER A 744 -33.10 -8.16 -10.06
CA SER A 744 -34.28 -9.04 -10.25
C SER A 744 -35.23 -9.13 -9.05
N VAL A 745 -34.76 -8.87 -7.82
CA VAL A 745 -35.57 -8.91 -6.59
C VAL A 745 -36.76 -7.93 -6.64
N PRO A 746 -37.97 -8.22 -6.13
CA PRO A 746 -39.12 -7.32 -6.29
C PRO A 746 -38.90 -5.90 -5.74
N ASP A 747 -38.68 -5.72 -4.43
CA ASP A 747 -38.26 -4.42 -3.86
C ASP A 747 -36.75 -4.39 -3.54
N MET A 748 -35.97 -3.81 -4.47
CA MET A 748 -34.51 -3.63 -4.31
C MET A 748 -34.14 -2.73 -3.12
N GLN A 749 -34.90 -1.67 -2.86
CA GLN A 749 -34.58 -0.68 -1.82
C GLN A 749 -34.83 -1.26 -0.43
N ARG A 750 -35.88 -2.06 -0.27
CA ARG A 750 -36.12 -2.83 0.94
C ARG A 750 -35.13 -4.00 1.08
N THR A 751 -34.95 -4.82 0.05
CA THR A 751 -34.02 -5.97 0.10
C THR A 751 -32.62 -5.55 0.55
N ILE A 752 -32.07 -4.47 0.02
CA ILE A 752 -30.71 -4.03 0.38
C ILE A 752 -30.63 -3.49 1.83
N ARG A 753 -31.70 -2.90 2.37
CA ARG A 753 -31.78 -2.56 3.80
C ARG A 753 -31.89 -3.79 4.68
N ASP A 754 -32.75 -4.74 4.31
CA ASP A 754 -32.94 -5.99 5.06
C ASP A 754 -31.61 -6.79 5.09
N LEU A 755 -30.85 -6.81 3.98
CA LEU A 755 -29.49 -7.37 3.91
C LEU A 755 -28.46 -6.58 4.74
N TYR A 756 -28.51 -5.24 4.74
CA TYR A 756 -27.65 -4.41 5.59
C TYR A 756 -27.92 -4.65 7.08
N THR A 757 -29.18 -4.84 7.47
CA THR A 757 -29.55 -5.26 8.84
C THR A 757 -28.96 -6.63 9.19
N LEU A 758 -28.96 -7.58 8.26
CA LEU A 758 -28.41 -8.93 8.45
C LEU A 758 -26.86 -9.02 8.51
N LEU A 759 -26.13 -7.97 8.12
CA LEU A 759 -24.66 -7.90 8.28
C LEU A 759 -24.25 -7.60 9.73
N ARG A 760 -23.18 -8.24 10.19
CA ARG A 760 -22.47 -7.89 11.44
C ARG A 760 -21.83 -6.49 11.35
N PRO A 761 -21.54 -5.83 12.48
CA PRO A 761 -20.57 -4.73 12.51
C PRO A 761 -19.21 -5.23 11.99
N GLY A 762 -18.57 -4.47 11.11
CA GLY A 762 -17.39 -4.91 10.33
C GLY A 762 -17.68 -5.87 9.17
N GLY A 763 -18.94 -6.31 8.99
CA GLY A 763 -19.34 -7.25 7.95
C GLY A 763 -19.36 -6.64 6.54
N LYS A 764 -19.10 -7.45 5.51
CA LYS A 764 -18.91 -7.00 4.12
C LYS A 764 -20.11 -7.33 3.22
N LEU A 765 -20.60 -6.35 2.46
CA LEU A 765 -21.45 -6.57 1.28
C LEU A 765 -20.57 -6.56 0.02
N LEU A 766 -20.52 -7.68 -0.69
CA LEU A 766 -19.73 -7.85 -1.91
C LEU A 766 -20.68 -7.81 -3.13
N VAL A 767 -20.49 -6.85 -4.02
CA VAL A 767 -21.48 -6.53 -5.08
C VAL A 767 -20.84 -6.58 -6.45
N VAL A 768 -21.47 -7.28 -7.40
CA VAL A 768 -21.24 -7.14 -8.85
C VAL A 768 -22.57 -7.15 -9.59
N GLU A 769 -23.09 -5.98 -9.97
CA GLU A 769 -24.47 -5.79 -10.46
C GLU A 769 -24.51 -4.96 -11.73
N HIS A 770 -25.41 -5.27 -12.68
CA HIS A 770 -25.67 -4.36 -13.80
C HIS A 770 -26.65 -3.26 -13.39
N VAL A 771 -26.49 -2.05 -13.93
CA VAL A 771 -27.22 -0.85 -13.47
C VAL A 771 -27.75 0.01 -14.62
N VAL A 772 -28.56 1.01 -14.27
CA VAL A 772 -28.96 2.08 -15.18
C VAL A 772 -27.74 2.77 -15.79
N ASN A 773 -27.79 3.03 -17.11
CA ASN A 773 -26.72 3.76 -17.77
C ASN A 773 -26.59 5.18 -17.19
N PRO A 774 -25.38 5.65 -16.82
CA PRO A 774 -25.15 6.97 -16.22
C PRO A 774 -25.16 8.08 -17.28
N TRP A 775 -26.18 8.11 -18.14
CA TRP A 775 -26.31 8.87 -19.39
C TRP A 775 -26.20 10.40 -19.27
N ARG A 776 -26.18 10.94 -18.05
CA ARG A 776 -25.97 12.37 -17.73
C ARG A 776 -24.52 12.70 -17.40
N THR A 777 -23.62 11.71 -17.34
CA THR A 777 -22.19 11.87 -17.06
C THR A 777 -21.36 11.78 -18.34
N ARG A 778 -20.13 12.31 -18.32
CA ARG A 778 -19.21 12.26 -19.48
C ARG A 778 -18.83 10.83 -19.92
N LYS A 779 -18.93 9.82 -19.02
CA LYS A 779 -18.66 8.40 -19.32
C LYS A 779 -19.92 7.60 -19.69
N GLY A 780 -21.11 8.19 -19.59
CA GLY A 780 -22.38 7.55 -19.93
C GLY A 780 -22.72 7.60 -21.43
N SER A 781 -23.85 7.00 -21.83
CA SER A 781 -24.35 7.07 -23.21
C SER A 781 -25.87 7.16 -23.29
N ILE A 782 -26.36 8.24 -23.89
CA ILE A 782 -27.79 8.45 -24.18
C ILE A 782 -28.33 7.35 -25.12
N ILE A 783 -27.52 6.90 -26.08
CA ILE A 783 -27.88 5.83 -27.01
C ILE A 783 -28.03 4.51 -26.23
N ALA A 784 -27.06 4.16 -25.39
CA ALA A 784 -27.15 2.97 -24.55
C ALA A 784 -28.35 3.00 -23.58
N ARG A 785 -28.68 4.18 -23.04
CA ARG A 785 -29.89 4.37 -22.22
C ARG A 785 -31.18 4.17 -23.03
N GLY A 786 -31.18 4.56 -24.31
CA GLY A 786 -32.24 4.23 -25.26
C GLY A 786 -32.37 2.72 -25.49
N PHE A 787 -31.25 2.01 -25.64
CA PHE A 787 -31.24 0.55 -25.76
C PHE A 787 -31.74 -0.16 -24.48
N GLN A 788 -31.41 0.34 -23.28
CA GLN A 788 -32.01 -0.16 -22.03
C GLN A 788 -33.54 -0.06 -22.02
N ALA A 789 -34.10 1.06 -22.52
CA ALA A 789 -35.55 1.23 -22.63
C ALA A 789 -36.15 0.31 -23.72
N PHE A 790 -35.50 0.19 -24.88
CA PHE A 790 -35.91 -0.70 -25.96
C PHE A 790 -35.98 -2.17 -25.51
N TYR A 791 -34.95 -2.70 -24.84
CA TYR A 791 -34.97 -4.07 -24.34
C TYR A 791 -36.01 -4.28 -23.22
N GLY A 792 -36.27 -3.26 -22.39
CA GLY A 792 -37.41 -3.27 -21.47
C GLY A 792 -38.75 -3.46 -22.19
N LEU A 793 -39.00 -2.70 -23.26
CA LEU A 793 -40.21 -2.80 -24.09
C LEU A 793 -40.30 -4.14 -24.85
N MET A 794 -39.17 -4.72 -25.27
CA MET A 794 -39.09 -6.05 -25.88
C MET A 794 -39.26 -7.21 -24.87
N GLY A 795 -39.63 -6.92 -23.62
CA GLY A 795 -40.01 -7.92 -22.62
C GLY A 795 -38.83 -8.46 -21.81
N TRP A 796 -37.72 -7.73 -21.67
CA TRP A 796 -36.54 -8.18 -20.90
C TRP A 796 -36.91 -8.73 -19.51
N SER A 797 -37.66 -7.97 -18.70
CA SER A 797 -38.08 -8.40 -17.35
C SER A 797 -39.01 -9.63 -17.39
N LEU A 798 -39.78 -9.83 -18.46
CA LEU A 798 -40.66 -10.99 -18.60
C LEU A 798 -39.88 -12.30 -18.85
N TYR A 799 -38.77 -12.25 -19.60
CA TYR A 799 -38.01 -13.46 -19.96
C TYR A 799 -36.76 -13.67 -19.10
N MET A 800 -36.17 -12.60 -18.54
CA MET A 800 -34.98 -12.64 -17.69
C MET A 800 -35.33 -12.66 -16.18
N GLY A 801 -36.37 -13.39 -15.78
CA GLY A 801 -36.66 -13.63 -14.36
C GLY A 801 -36.91 -12.35 -13.54
N SER A 802 -37.78 -11.45 -14.02
CA SER A 802 -38.09 -10.13 -13.45
C SER A 802 -36.96 -9.08 -13.48
N CYS A 803 -35.74 -9.43 -13.91
CA CYS A 803 -34.60 -8.52 -14.07
C CYS A 803 -34.94 -7.16 -14.70
N CYS A 804 -34.39 -6.07 -14.14
CA CYS A 804 -34.58 -4.70 -14.61
C CYS A 804 -33.23 -4.03 -14.97
N LEU A 805 -32.97 -3.80 -16.27
CA LEU A 805 -31.76 -3.11 -16.78
C LEU A 805 -31.58 -1.66 -16.27
N ASN A 806 -32.60 -1.06 -15.69
CA ASN A 806 -32.65 0.38 -15.38
C ASN A 806 -32.69 0.71 -13.88
N ARG A 807 -32.24 -0.22 -13.01
CA ARG A 807 -32.13 0.02 -11.56
C ARG A 807 -30.88 0.80 -11.21
N ASP A 808 -30.98 1.72 -10.25
CA ASP A 808 -29.83 2.46 -9.71
C ASP A 808 -29.39 1.87 -8.37
N THR A 809 -28.85 0.65 -8.45
CA THR A 809 -28.43 -0.16 -7.29
C THR A 809 -27.41 0.58 -6.41
N ALA A 810 -26.53 1.39 -7.00
CA ALA A 810 -25.54 2.19 -6.27
C ALA A 810 -26.18 3.19 -5.28
N THR A 811 -27.25 3.86 -5.69
CA THR A 811 -27.99 4.78 -4.81
C THR A 811 -28.73 4.02 -3.71
N ALA A 812 -29.27 2.83 -4.01
CA ALA A 812 -29.91 1.98 -3.01
C ALA A 812 -28.91 1.46 -1.95
N LEU A 813 -27.73 1.01 -2.39
CA LEU A 813 -26.62 0.61 -1.51
C LEU A 813 -26.21 1.75 -0.59
N LYS A 814 -26.07 2.98 -1.12
CA LYS A 814 -25.74 4.15 -0.29
C LYS A 814 -26.83 4.44 0.75
N VAL A 815 -28.08 4.55 0.32
CA VAL A 815 -29.24 4.89 1.17
C VAL A 815 -29.45 3.86 2.29
N ALA A 816 -29.12 2.59 2.08
CA ALA A 816 -29.33 1.54 3.07
C ALA A 816 -28.59 1.77 4.40
N ALA A 817 -27.44 2.45 4.40
CA ALA A 817 -26.65 2.75 5.60
C ALA A 817 -26.82 4.19 6.12
N GLU A 818 -27.61 5.06 5.46
CA GLU A 818 -27.70 6.49 5.81
C GLU A 818 -28.19 6.73 7.25
N ARG A 819 -29.05 5.84 7.79
CA ARG A 819 -29.52 5.89 9.19
C ARG A 819 -28.38 5.80 10.20
N ASP A 820 -27.38 4.96 9.91
CA ASP A 820 -26.33 4.58 10.85
C ASP A 820 -25.05 5.43 10.63
N GLY A 821 -25.20 6.55 9.90
CA GLY A 821 -24.14 7.49 9.56
C GLY A 821 -23.30 7.07 8.36
N GLY A 822 -23.82 6.18 7.51
CA GLY A 822 -23.14 5.64 6.33
C GLY A 822 -22.39 4.34 6.58
N TRP A 823 -21.81 3.80 5.50
CA TRP A 823 -20.87 2.68 5.55
C TRP A 823 -19.51 3.13 6.12
N GLU A 824 -18.70 2.18 6.58
CA GLU A 824 -17.34 2.42 7.06
C GLU A 824 -16.34 2.51 5.90
N SER A 825 -16.44 1.57 4.96
CA SER A 825 -15.95 1.76 3.58
C SER A 825 -17.08 1.56 2.56
N PHE A 826 -17.00 2.32 1.47
CA PHE A 826 -17.94 2.30 0.34
C PHE A 826 -17.15 2.29 -0.98
N GLU A 827 -16.36 1.24 -1.20
CA GLU A 827 -15.61 1.05 -2.44
C GLU A 827 -16.54 0.46 -3.50
N LEU A 828 -17.07 1.32 -4.39
CA LEU A 828 -18.01 0.92 -5.43
C LEU A 828 -17.73 1.64 -6.76
N GLU A 829 -17.10 0.93 -7.69
CA GLU A 829 -16.73 1.46 -9.01
C GLU A 829 -17.79 1.19 -10.08
N ARG A 830 -17.74 1.92 -11.21
CA ARG A 830 -18.67 1.79 -12.34
C ARG A 830 -17.94 1.41 -13.64
N TRP A 831 -18.30 0.26 -14.19
CA TRP A 831 -17.68 -0.39 -15.36
C TRP A 831 -18.57 -0.32 -16.59
N PHE A 832 -17.97 -0.39 -17.79
CA PHE A 832 -18.67 -0.42 -19.10
C PHE A 832 -19.72 0.70 -19.29
N GLN A 833 -19.44 1.90 -18.78
CA GLN A 833 -20.42 2.99 -18.61
C GLN A 833 -21.06 3.50 -19.91
N SER A 834 -20.46 3.24 -21.08
CA SER A 834 -20.97 3.60 -22.40
C SER A 834 -21.94 2.57 -23.02
N THR A 835 -22.14 1.40 -22.39
CA THR A 835 -22.94 0.27 -22.93
C THR A 835 -24.35 0.18 -22.30
N PRO A 836 -25.28 -0.65 -22.84
CA PRO A 836 -26.60 -0.85 -22.23
C PRO A 836 -26.57 -1.74 -20.98
N MET A 837 -25.45 -2.43 -20.70
CA MET A 837 -25.21 -3.17 -19.47
C MET A 837 -23.93 -2.66 -18.80
N PRO A 838 -23.94 -1.45 -18.23
CA PRO A 838 -22.88 -1.01 -17.34
C PRO A 838 -23.02 -1.73 -16.01
N TYR A 839 -21.91 -1.93 -15.32
CA TYR A 839 -21.87 -2.65 -14.05
C TYR A 839 -21.39 -1.74 -12.91
N ILE A 840 -21.79 -2.06 -11.69
CA ILE A 840 -21.05 -1.71 -10.48
C ILE A 840 -20.32 -2.96 -9.98
N ALA A 841 -19.12 -2.76 -9.42
CA ALA A 841 -18.38 -3.78 -8.70
C ALA A 841 -17.77 -3.15 -7.45
N GLY A 842 -17.76 -3.85 -6.31
CA GLY A 842 -17.26 -3.26 -5.07
C GLY A 842 -17.43 -4.05 -3.79
N VAL A 843 -16.83 -3.50 -2.73
CA VAL A 843 -16.78 -4.00 -1.35
C VAL A 843 -17.30 -2.89 -0.44
N LEU A 844 -18.34 -3.17 0.35
CA LEU A 844 -18.93 -2.21 1.27
C LEU A 844 -18.86 -2.77 2.70
N VAL A 845 -18.27 -2.04 3.63
CA VAL A 845 -18.04 -2.50 5.02
C VAL A 845 -19.04 -1.84 5.95
N LYS A 846 -19.87 -2.64 6.62
CA LYS A 846 -20.83 -2.15 7.62
C LYS A 846 -20.09 -1.70 8.87
N LYS A 847 -20.52 -0.57 9.42
CA LYS A 847 -19.83 0.14 10.48
C LYS A 847 -19.73 -0.65 11.78
N GLY A 848 -18.54 -0.63 12.40
CA GLY A 848 -18.32 -1.06 13.77
C GLY A 848 -19.24 -0.34 14.77
N GLY A 849 -19.76 -1.09 15.74
CA GLY A 849 -20.46 -0.50 16.89
C GLY A 849 -19.49 0.28 17.79
N LYS A 850 -20.02 1.17 18.61
CA LYS A 850 -19.29 1.86 19.68
C LYS A 850 -19.24 1.05 20.96
#